data_AF-A0A925V0G6-F1
#
_entry.id   AF-A0A925V0G6-F1
#
_cell.length_a   1.000
_cell.length_b   1.000
_cell.length_c   1.000
_cell.angle_alpha   90.00
_cell.angle_beta   90.00
_cell.angle_gamma   90.00
#
_symmetry.space_group_name_H-M   'P 1'
#
loop_
_entity.id
_entity.type
_entity.pdbx_description
1 polymer ?
#
loop_
_entity_poly.entity_id
_entity_poly.type
_entity_poly.pdbx_seq_one_letter_code
_entity_poly.pdbx_strand_id
1 'polypeptide(L)'
;MSTQIIPRWTLLTLLTAGCSQSDFGGASGAADVGDEAGEGDDGGGEDGPGDGARDPDDDVSCASVEDCSHGEVCQDGVCQMPRCQDDPYSSSSPLGPALRFAIDQEIVVADNVAFEGAYYVDGYAPGTGSIEYPGSWAMGATPPVDVVGGDFMGRGYEVFAVAASDSTAVIVRDGDDEQSLEIGFQPFALGAGDVDHDKRDELVVLGQFGNVALCEVEAGTCSSFAVENGTSRDLTVADVDGDGFAEPVLLLTSGDTPIIYVWNTDAATTDQQDFYSPAGHEITRIDGGDLDGDGTAELVAFEDDGWISSAQLYVYSASGGAVVETAARTVDDSSRDLALADVDRDRIDEVFVLREQGVVELLRPTGDGNTLMPELTHQLQVSTDPIRIAASDFDGDSPRAVLVDEQPTLISGPIVPQMVIGFPPYDAEHSTEVSSIRVGSIDTTSERLTDTVSLAVNVDVGVSANLFEIFKVGMSASVSSEVQWMHGTETSFAIGDRHTAEPDPSLFGSEYGVVVVTCGCFHAYTYEVEDPQGHFGEGGDAEQFVMLLPVGGTTTVWSTPRYNAMAAAVGGLPQVEIAYQLGDPESYPRGPERADGSPVAEQDFVFPEVPDYLVSDVAKVGWELAAGTSEVNGVSTKIGLKLGASLGIGPVQFGAGLGANWGHAYELRIGEQATFGGAVPPIPDDPATPEDEYVEYAFSFSPYVYQEHYVDADGNDAAYYVMSYAVGER
;
A
#
# COMPACT_ATOMS: atom_id res chain seq x y z
N MET A 1 -3.95 25.05 50.87
CA MET A 1 -5.35 25.25 51.29
C MET A 1 -5.95 26.39 50.46
N SER A 2 -6.99 26.06 49.69
CA SER A 2 -7.92 26.92 48.93
C SER A 2 -7.35 27.77 47.77
N THR A 3 -7.37 27.32 46.52
CA THR A 3 -8.45 27.40 45.46
C THR A 3 -8.86 28.80 45.00
N GLN A 4 -8.60 29.09 43.71
CA GLN A 4 -9.56 29.38 42.62
C GLN A 4 -8.80 30.01 41.43
N ILE A 5 -9.14 29.88 40.14
CA ILE A 5 -9.84 28.92 39.24
C ILE A 5 -9.88 29.63 37.85
N ILE A 6 -9.48 28.94 36.76
CA ILE A 6 -9.91 29.10 35.32
C ILE A 6 -9.42 30.36 34.52
N PRO A 7 -9.11 30.27 33.19
CA PRO A 7 -9.81 29.43 32.20
C PRO A 7 -9.04 28.51 31.26
N ARG A 8 -9.78 27.45 30.90
CA ARG A 8 -9.69 26.58 29.73
C ARG A 8 -10.07 27.34 28.45
N TRP A 9 -9.34 27.06 27.38
CA TRP A 9 -9.67 27.19 25.96
C TRP A 9 -9.43 25.79 25.35
N THR A 10 -10.05 25.26 24.30
CA THR A 10 -11.33 25.42 23.62
C THR A 10 -11.57 24.04 22.99
N LEU A 11 -12.79 23.52 23.12
CA LEU A 11 -13.22 22.22 22.58
C LEU A 11 -13.26 22.33 21.04
N LEU A 12 -12.47 21.55 20.32
CA LEU A 12 -12.64 21.36 18.87
C LEU A 12 -13.77 20.34 18.68
N THR A 13 -14.92 20.81 18.20
CA THR A 13 -16.07 19.99 17.87
C THR A 13 -15.81 19.33 16.51
N LEU A 14 -15.54 18.03 16.49
CA LEU A 14 -15.64 17.24 15.25
C LEU A 14 -17.10 17.25 14.79
N LEU A 15 -17.34 17.78 13.60
CA LEU A 15 -18.58 17.62 12.86
C LEU A 15 -18.59 16.21 12.27
N THR A 16 -19.35 15.30 12.88
CA THR A 16 -19.76 14.06 12.22
C THR A 16 -20.80 14.42 11.16
N ALA A 17 -20.36 14.49 9.90
CA ALA A 17 -21.27 14.45 8.76
C ALA A 17 -21.75 13.00 8.62
N GLY A 18 -22.88 12.68 9.23
CA GLY A 18 -23.60 11.45 8.93
C GLY A 18 -24.14 11.53 7.50
N CYS A 19 -23.74 10.60 6.64
CA CYS A 19 -24.40 10.38 5.36
C CYS A 19 -25.88 10.10 5.62
N SER A 20 -26.74 11.01 5.15
CA SER A 20 -28.17 10.84 5.19
C SER A 20 -28.56 9.68 4.27
N GLN A 21 -29.17 8.65 4.85
CA GLN A 21 -29.98 7.68 4.12
C GLN A 21 -30.90 8.43 3.15
N SER A 22 -30.86 8.02 1.88
CA SER A 22 -31.91 8.29 0.91
C SER A 22 -33.24 7.81 1.49
N ASP A 23 -34.16 8.76 1.59
CA ASP A 23 -35.52 8.63 2.10
C ASP A 23 -36.32 7.71 1.17
N PHE A 24 -36.31 6.39 1.43
CA PHE A 24 -37.26 5.47 0.83
C PHE A 24 -38.62 5.72 1.48
N GLY A 25 -39.42 6.56 0.84
CA GLY A 25 -40.80 6.85 1.23
C GLY A 25 -41.61 5.54 1.35
N GLY A 26 -41.94 5.18 2.58
CA GLY A 26 -42.78 4.03 2.89
C GLY A 26 -44.18 4.19 2.34
N ALA A 27 -44.49 3.46 1.27
CA ALA A 27 -45.85 3.21 0.81
C ALA A 27 -46.44 2.03 1.58
N SER A 28 -46.78 2.22 2.87
CA SER A 28 -47.65 1.29 3.60
C SER A 28 -49.10 1.79 3.51
N GLY A 29 -49.76 1.52 2.38
CA GLY A 29 -51.20 1.69 2.22
C GLY A 29 -51.94 0.50 2.81
N ALA A 30 -52.57 0.69 3.97
CA ALA A 30 -53.50 -0.27 4.54
C ALA A 30 -54.71 -0.43 3.59
N ALA A 31 -54.95 -1.65 3.12
CA ALA A 31 -56.16 -2.01 2.38
C ALA A 31 -57.37 -1.97 3.32
N ASP A 32 -58.14 -0.88 3.25
CA ASP A 32 -59.50 -0.80 3.80
C ASP A 32 -60.47 -1.28 2.71
N VAL A 33 -61.05 -2.45 2.93
CA VAL A 33 -62.02 -3.09 2.03
C VAL A 33 -63.37 -2.39 2.22
N GLY A 34 -63.60 -1.34 1.42
CA GLY A 34 -64.89 -0.68 1.29
C GLY A 34 -65.63 -1.15 0.03
N ASP A 35 -66.63 -2.00 0.22
CA ASP A 35 -67.67 -2.31 -0.78
C ASP A 35 -68.46 -1.04 -1.16
N GLU A 36 -68.18 -0.42 -2.30
CA GLU A 36 -69.17 0.40 -3.01
C GLU A 36 -69.13 0.14 -4.51
N ALA A 37 -70.22 -0.45 -5.01
CA ALA A 37 -70.51 -0.60 -6.42
C ALA A 37 -70.77 0.78 -7.06
N GLY A 38 -69.87 1.19 -7.94
CA GLY A 38 -70.03 2.37 -8.80
C GLY A 38 -69.53 2.09 -10.20
N GLU A 39 -70.47 1.81 -11.12
CA GLU A 39 -70.23 1.86 -12.57
C GLU A 39 -69.86 3.29 -12.98
N GLY A 40 -68.74 3.50 -13.67
CA GLY A 40 -68.51 4.75 -14.39
C GLY A 40 -67.07 5.09 -14.78
N ASP A 41 -66.84 5.01 -16.09
CA ASP A 41 -66.04 5.91 -16.93
C ASP A 41 -64.57 5.52 -17.22
N ASP A 42 -64.38 5.03 -18.45
CA ASP A 42 -63.13 4.75 -19.15
C ASP A 42 -62.38 6.07 -19.44
N GLY A 43 -61.54 6.49 -18.50
CA GLY A 43 -60.57 7.58 -18.68
C GLY A 43 -59.16 7.00 -18.73
N GLY A 44 -58.51 7.06 -19.90
CA GLY A 44 -57.18 6.51 -20.14
C GLY A 44 -56.18 6.83 -19.03
N GLY A 45 -55.77 5.78 -18.31
CA GLY A 45 -54.59 5.83 -17.47
C GLY A 45 -53.38 6.01 -18.37
N GLU A 46 -52.61 7.05 -18.09
CA GLU A 46 -51.21 7.10 -18.49
C GLU A 46 -50.58 5.85 -17.84
N ASP A 47 -50.25 4.86 -18.68
CA ASP A 47 -49.47 3.68 -18.29
C ASP A 47 -48.28 4.18 -17.46
N GLY A 48 -48.19 3.71 -16.22
CA GLY A 48 -47.05 4.04 -15.38
C GLY A 48 -45.77 3.53 -16.05
N PRO A 49 -44.60 4.10 -15.73
CA PRO A 49 -43.34 3.56 -16.21
C PRO A 49 -43.19 2.11 -15.71
N GLY A 50 -43.57 1.12 -16.54
CA GLY A 50 -43.50 -0.30 -16.21
C GLY A 50 -44.68 -1.19 -16.65
N ASP A 51 -45.79 -0.66 -17.18
CA ASP A 51 -47.01 -1.48 -17.41
C ASP A 51 -46.98 -2.36 -18.69
N GLY A 52 -45.91 -2.29 -19.48
CA GLY A 52 -45.64 -3.26 -20.54
C GLY A 52 -44.61 -4.26 -20.05
N ALA A 53 -44.94 -5.56 -20.06
CA ALA A 53 -43.93 -6.60 -19.98
C ALA A 53 -42.87 -6.29 -21.05
N ARG A 54 -41.64 -6.06 -20.61
CA ARG A 54 -40.50 -5.86 -21.50
C ARG A 54 -40.46 -7.03 -22.46
N ASP A 55 -40.35 -6.76 -23.76
CA ASP A 55 -40.21 -7.85 -24.72
C ASP A 55 -38.92 -8.58 -24.33
N PRO A 56 -38.87 -9.91 -24.22
CA PRO A 56 -37.60 -10.62 -24.04
C PRO A 56 -36.58 -10.30 -25.15
N ASP A 57 -37.02 -9.73 -26.27
CA ASP A 57 -36.17 -9.12 -27.32
C ASP A 57 -35.77 -7.65 -27.02
N ASP A 58 -35.97 -7.16 -25.80
CA ASP A 58 -35.74 -5.77 -25.40
C ASP A 58 -34.33 -5.33 -25.79
N ASP A 59 -34.32 -4.41 -26.73
CA ASP A 59 -33.13 -3.83 -27.30
C ASP A 59 -32.38 -3.06 -26.20
N VAL A 60 -31.25 -3.61 -25.74
CA VAL A 60 -30.33 -2.89 -24.86
C VAL A 60 -29.61 -1.77 -25.60
N SER A 61 -29.87 -1.55 -26.90
CA SER A 61 -29.29 -0.42 -27.61
C SER A 61 -29.85 0.92 -27.15
N CYS A 62 -29.03 1.94 -27.25
CA CYS A 62 -29.41 3.31 -26.88
C CYS A 62 -28.69 4.32 -27.77
N ALA A 63 -29.32 5.47 -27.94
CA ALA A 63 -28.69 6.66 -28.52
C ALA A 63 -28.34 7.69 -27.43
N SER A 64 -29.08 7.71 -26.32
CA SER A 64 -28.82 8.55 -25.16
C SER A 64 -29.25 7.91 -23.83
N VAL A 65 -28.92 8.54 -22.71
CA VAL A 65 -29.25 8.03 -21.36
C VAL A 65 -30.76 7.91 -21.12
N GLU A 66 -31.57 8.72 -21.81
CA GLU A 66 -33.03 8.66 -21.73
C GLU A 66 -33.63 7.39 -22.35
N ASP A 67 -32.88 6.69 -23.20
CA ASP A 67 -33.29 5.40 -23.74
C ASP A 67 -33.07 4.25 -22.73
N CYS A 68 -32.31 4.50 -21.67
CA CYS A 68 -31.93 3.50 -20.68
C CYS A 68 -32.85 3.48 -19.45
N SER A 69 -32.82 2.36 -18.72
CA SER A 69 -33.58 2.25 -17.47
C SER A 69 -33.02 3.20 -16.40
N HIS A 70 -33.83 3.49 -15.38
CA HIS A 70 -33.36 4.26 -14.23
C HIS A 70 -32.14 3.57 -13.60
N GLY A 71 -31.06 4.32 -13.40
CA GLY A 71 -29.79 3.79 -12.88
C GLY A 71 -28.91 3.12 -13.95
N GLU A 72 -29.09 3.43 -15.22
CA GLU A 72 -28.21 3.04 -16.32
C GLU A 72 -27.73 4.24 -17.13
N VAL A 73 -26.66 4.06 -17.89
CA VAL A 73 -26.16 5.02 -18.87
C VAL A 73 -25.98 4.38 -20.24
N CYS A 74 -26.15 5.22 -21.26
CA CYS A 74 -25.85 4.83 -22.61
C CYS A 74 -24.35 4.92 -22.87
N GLN A 75 -23.68 3.77 -22.94
CA GLN A 75 -22.26 3.65 -23.21
C GLN A 75 -22.04 2.75 -24.42
N ASP A 76 -21.29 3.25 -25.41
CA ASP A 76 -21.02 2.56 -26.67
C ASP A 76 -22.28 2.08 -27.42
N GLY A 77 -23.37 2.83 -27.26
CA GLY A 77 -24.67 2.52 -27.86
C GLY A 77 -25.42 1.38 -27.18
N VAL A 78 -25.02 1.00 -25.96
CA VAL A 78 -25.67 -0.02 -25.13
C VAL A 78 -26.00 0.57 -23.75
N CYS A 79 -27.19 0.30 -23.24
CA CYS A 79 -27.58 0.61 -21.88
C CYS A 79 -26.83 -0.30 -20.91
N GLN A 80 -25.96 0.33 -20.13
CA GLN A 80 -25.07 -0.34 -19.19
C GLN A 80 -25.23 0.31 -17.82
N MET A 81 -24.80 -0.38 -16.77
CA MET A 81 -24.73 0.24 -15.45
C MET A 81 -23.78 1.45 -15.47
N PRO A 82 -24.10 2.54 -14.75
CA PRO A 82 -23.23 3.70 -14.61
C PRO A 82 -21.93 3.25 -13.99
N ARG A 83 -20.84 3.44 -14.72
CA ARG A 83 -19.51 3.13 -14.21
C ARG A 83 -18.89 4.38 -13.62
N CYS A 84 -18.46 4.30 -12.36
CA CYS A 84 -17.64 5.31 -11.68
C CYS A 84 -18.17 6.74 -11.81
N GLN A 85 -19.44 6.92 -11.44
CA GLN A 85 -20.06 8.25 -11.45
C GLN A 85 -19.88 8.96 -10.10
N ASP A 86 -19.70 10.28 -10.18
CA ASP A 86 -19.72 11.25 -9.07
C ASP A 86 -18.47 11.39 -8.17
N ASP A 87 -17.27 10.94 -8.58
CA ASP A 87 -16.00 11.06 -7.80
C ASP A 87 -16.22 10.95 -6.27
N PRO A 88 -16.98 9.96 -5.76
CA PRO A 88 -17.46 10.02 -4.38
C PRO A 88 -16.31 9.87 -3.38
N TYR A 89 -15.16 9.39 -3.83
CA TYR A 89 -14.01 9.11 -3.00
C TYR A 89 -12.76 9.77 -3.56
N SER A 90 -12.16 10.68 -2.79
CA SER A 90 -10.81 11.18 -3.06
C SER A 90 -9.83 10.27 -2.34
N SER A 91 -8.91 9.65 -3.07
CA SER A 91 -7.76 8.96 -2.47
C SER A 91 -6.50 9.80 -2.59
N SER A 92 -5.54 9.55 -1.72
CA SER A 92 -4.17 10.07 -1.82
C SER A 92 -3.27 9.06 -2.53
N SER A 93 -2.21 9.57 -3.15
CA SER A 93 -1.13 8.75 -3.72
C SER A 93 -0.59 7.78 -2.66
N PRO A 94 -0.63 6.46 -2.91
CA PRO A 94 -0.17 5.45 -1.94
C PRO A 94 1.35 5.49 -1.72
N LEU A 95 2.14 5.91 -2.71
CA LEU A 95 3.60 6.07 -2.58
C LEU A 95 4.02 7.53 -2.31
N GLY A 96 3.07 8.44 -2.05
CA GLY A 96 3.36 9.87 -1.93
C GLY A 96 3.80 10.53 -3.25
N PRO A 97 4.41 11.73 -3.20
CA PRO A 97 4.84 12.46 -4.40
C PRO A 97 6.08 11.85 -5.05
N ALA A 98 6.91 11.14 -4.28
CA ALA A 98 8.07 10.42 -4.75
C ALA A 98 8.35 9.20 -3.86
N LEU A 99 8.89 8.15 -4.47
CA LEU A 99 9.41 6.96 -3.79
C LEU A 99 10.88 6.78 -4.18
N ARG A 100 11.78 6.83 -3.21
CA ARG A 100 13.20 6.55 -3.43
C ARG A 100 13.41 5.03 -3.41
N PHE A 101 14.13 4.49 -4.40
CA PHE A 101 14.39 3.04 -4.47
C PHE A 101 15.66 2.64 -3.71
N ALA A 102 16.66 3.52 -3.78
CA ALA A 102 17.92 3.41 -3.06
C ALA A 102 18.50 4.81 -2.92
N ILE A 103 19.33 5.02 -1.90
CA ILE A 103 20.12 6.25 -1.77
C ILE A 103 21.49 5.96 -2.38
N ASP A 104 21.96 6.79 -3.30
CA ASP A 104 23.39 6.88 -3.58
C ASP A 104 23.96 7.90 -2.61
N GLN A 105 24.60 7.45 -1.53
CA GLN A 105 25.21 8.39 -0.61
C GLN A 105 26.65 8.65 -1.06
N GLU A 106 26.92 9.88 -1.49
CA GLU A 106 28.27 10.37 -1.62
C GLU A 106 28.82 10.83 -0.26
N ILE A 107 30.08 11.27 -0.24
CA ILE A 107 30.67 11.89 0.94
C ILE A 107 31.01 13.36 0.67
N VAL A 108 30.73 14.21 1.64
CA VAL A 108 31.19 15.59 1.70
C VAL A 108 32.24 15.73 2.81
N VAL A 109 33.27 16.53 2.58
CA VAL A 109 34.30 16.82 3.59
C VAL A 109 34.48 18.32 3.76
N ALA A 110 34.65 18.76 5.01
CA ALA A 110 34.91 20.17 5.31
C ALA A 110 36.39 20.39 5.63
N ASP A 111 37.02 21.33 4.92
CA ASP A 111 38.42 21.68 5.10
C ASP A 111 38.63 22.72 6.20
N ASN A 112 39.69 22.56 7.00
CA ASN A 112 40.10 23.54 8.01
C ASN A 112 41.12 24.56 7.50
N VAL A 113 41.43 24.54 6.20
CA VAL A 113 42.33 25.48 5.55
C VAL A 113 41.59 26.26 4.49
N ALA A 114 41.58 27.59 4.63
CA ALA A 114 41.01 28.45 3.63
C ALA A 114 41.85 28.48 2.35
N PHE A 115 41.20 28.36 1.19
CA PHE A 115 41.77 28.61 -0.12
C PHE A 115 41.26 29.95 -0.66
N GLU A 116 42.16 30.82 -1.11
CA GLU A 116 41.82 32.17 -1.61
C GLU A 116 40.95 33.03 -0.66
N GLY A 117 40.97 32.74 0.64
CA GLY A 117 40.23 33.47 1.67
C GLY A 117 38.83 32.92 1.96
N ALA A 118 38.45 31.79 1.37
CA ALA A 118 37.23 31.05 1.70
C ALA A 118 37.55 29.63 2.17
N TYR A 119 36.73 29.10 3.06
CA TYR A 119 36.69 27.69 3.40
C TYR A 119 35.76 26.95 2.44
N TYR A 120 36.00 25.66 2.26
CA TYR A 120 35.28 24.84 1.29
C TYR A 120 34.74 23.57 1.95
N VAL A 121 33.60 23.14 1.43
CA VAL A 121 33.14 21.76 1.52
C VAL A 121 33.37 21.14 0.14
N ASP A 122 33.97 19.96 0.11
CA ASP A 122 34.30 19.24 -1.11
C ASP A 122 33.47 17.95 -1.17
N GLY A 123 32.86 17.68 -2.32
CA GLY A 123 32.06 16.48 -2.56
C GLY A 123 32.90 15.42 -3.25
N TYR A 124 32.62 14.17 -2.92
CA TYR A 124 33.32 13.00 -3.43
C TYR A 124 32.35 11.82 -3.60
N ALA A 125 32.26 11.26 -4.81
CA ALA A 125 31.38 10.14 -5.12
C ALA A 125 32.13 8.80 -5.03
N PRO A 126 31.83 7.93 -4.05
CA PRO A 126 32.39 6.59 -4.00
C PRO A 126 31.93 5.76 -5.20
N GLY A 127 32.83 4.95 -5.74
CA GLY A 127 32.51 3.98 -6.78
C GLY A 127 33.36 2.72 -6.60
N THR A 128 33.17 1.72 -7.44
CA THR A 128 33.87 0.44 -7.30
C THR A 128 35.39 0.59 -7.41
N GLY A 129 36.08 0.66 -6.26
CA GLY A 129 37.53 0.78 -6.14
C GLY A 129 38.10 2.18 -6.36
N SER A 130 37.28 3.23 -6.42
CA SER A 130 37.72 4.63 -6.57
C SER A 130 36.79 5.58 -5.83
N ILE A 131 37.26 6.79 -5.57
CA ILE A 131 36.43 7.91 -5.12
C ILE A 131 36.65 9.04 -6.12
N GLU A 132 35.60 9.49 -6.79
CA GLU A 132 35.64 10.57 -7.77
C GLU A 132 35.35 11.93 -7.11
N TYR A 133 35.82 13.02 -7.70
CA TYR A 133 35.65 14.37 -7.16
C TYR A 133 34.76 15.18 -8.11
N PRO A 134 33.44 15.30 -7.81
CA PRO A 134 32.50 16.07 -8.64
C PRO A 134 32.58 17.58 -8.42
N GLY A 135 32.88 18.08 -7.22
CA GLY A 135 32.86 19.53 -6.97
C GLY A 135 33.23 20.01 -5.57
N SER A 136 33.25 21.35 -5.42
CA SER A 136 33.44 22.05 -4.15
C SER A 136 32.49 23.23 -4.04
N TRP A 137 32.14 23.58 -2.81
CA TRP A 137 31.29 24.72 -2.47
C TRP A 137 31.97 25.64 -1.46
N ALA A 138 31.99 26.94 -1.73
CA ALA A 138 32.58 27.93 -0.83
C ALA A 138 31.64 28.25 0.34
N MET A 139 32.13 28.11 1.57
CA MET A 139 31.39 28.34 2.83
C MET A 139 31.71 29.70 3.48
N GLY A 140 32.40 30.58 2.76
CA GLY A 140 32.75 31.91 3.23
C GLY A 140 34.05 31.93 4.03
N ALA A 141 34.27 33.01 4.80
CA ALA A 141 35.55 33.31 5.43
C ALA A 141 35.72 32.73 6.85
N THR A 142 34.68 32.07 7.36
CA THR A 142 34.66 31.46 8.70
C THR A 142 34.92 29.95 8.58
N PRO A 143 35.86 29.40 9.38
CA PRO A 143 36.14 27.97 9.34
C PRO A 143 34.88 27.14 9.63
N PRO A 144 34.63 26.06 8.87
CA PRO A 144 33.59 25.11 9.21
C PRO A 144 33.93 24.43 10.53
N VAL A 145 32.89 24.10 11.28
CA VAL A 145 32.95 23.35 12.54
C VAL A 145 32.40 21.96 12.30
N ASP A 146 31.34 21.86 11.49
CA ASP A 146 30.72 20.60 11.18
C ASP A 146 29.95 20.62 9.84
N VAL A 147 29.70 19.43 9.29
CA VAL A 147 28.89 19.21 8.08
C VAL A 147 28.02 17.97 8.27
N VAL A 148 26.80 17.97 7.73
CA VAL A 148 25.88 16.83 7.74
C VAL A 148 25.04 16.83 6.46
N GLY A 149 24.66 15.65 5.94
CA GLY A 149 23.69 15.50 4.84
C GLY A 149 22.31 15.08 5.34
N GLY A 150 21.25 15.38 4.59
CA GLY A 150 19.89 14.93 4.87
C GLY A 150 18.86 15.42 3.84
N ASP A 151 17.71 14.74 3.74
CA ASP A 151 16.56 15.12 2.92
C ASP A 151 15.70 16.17 3.65
N PHE A 152 16.31 17.34 3.90
CA PHE A 152 15.70 18.44 4.64
C PHE A 152 14.43 19.04 4.00
N MET A 153 14.12 18.66 2.76
CA MET A 153 13.02 19.21 1.96
C MET A 153 11.95 18.17 1.59
N GLY A 154 12.15 16.89 1.95
CA GLY A 154 11.26 15.78 1.56
C GLY A 154 11.14 15.60 0.06
N ARG A 155 12.20 15.90 -0.70
CA ARG A 155 12.19 15.85 -2.17
C ARG A 155 12.74 14.55 -2.72
N GLY A 156 13.17 13.63 -1.86
CA GLY A 156 13.74 12.37 -2.28
C GLY A 156 15.17 12.52 -2.82
N TYR A 157 15.90 13.57 -2.46
CA TYR A 157 17.35 13.67 -2.55
C TYR A 157 17.88 14.43 -1.33
N GLU A 158 19.14 14.20 -0.97
CA GLU A 158 19.74 14.83 0.20
C GLU A 158 20.45 16.13 -0.17
N VAL A 159 20.61 17.01 0.81
CA VAL A 159 21.46 18.18 0.68
C VAL A 159 22.28 18.31 1.96
N PHE A 160 23.32 19.14 1.96
CA PHE A 160 24.18 19.27 3.13
C PHE A 160 24.00 20.60 3.87
N ALA A 161 24.16 20.54 5.19
CA ALA A 161 24.17 21.65 6.11
C ALA A 161 25.57 21.84 6.72
N VAL A 162 26.00 23.09 6.90
CA VAL A 162 27.34 23.44 7.37
C VAL A 162 27.26 24.40 8.55
N ALA A 163 27.88 24.01 9.65
CA ALA A 163 28.11 24.86 10.81
C ALA A 163 29.45 25.58 10.65
N ALA A 164 29.48 26.89 10.95
CA ALA A 164 30.70 27.68 10.93
C ALA A 164 31.06 28.24 12.31
N SER A 165 32.35 28.35 12.56
CA SER A 165 32.88 28.97 13.78
C SER A 165 32.50 30.46 13.83
N ASP A 166 32.27 30.96 15.03
CA ASP A 166 31.83 32.33 15.30
C ASP A 166 30.49 32.75 14.64
N SER A 167 29.70 31.78 14.15
CA SER A 167 28.34 31.98 13.65
C SER A 167 27.30 31.52 14.69
N THR A 168 26.10 32.10 14.63
CA THR A 168 24.90 31.56 15.32
C THR A 168 23.87 31.00 14.34
N ALA A 169 24.31 30.81 13.09
CA ALA A 169 23.50 30.26 12.03
C ALA A 169 24.19 29.06 11.38
N VAL A 170 23.38 28.13 10.88
CA VAL A 170 23.79 27.01 10.03
C VAL A 170 23.41 27.34 8.59
N ILE A 171 24.25 26.98 7.64
CA ILE A 171 24.02 27.19 6.20
C ILE A 171 23.59 25.87 5.59
N VAL A 172 22.42 25.82 4.95
CA VAL A 172 21.95 24.66 4.16
C VAL A 172 22.13 24.98 2.68
N ARG A 173 22.67 24.03 1.90
CA ARG A 173 23.06 24.19 0.50
C ARG A 173 22.32 23.21 -0.40
N ASP A 174 21.44 23.71 -1.26
CA ASP A 174 20.72 22.94 -2.29
C ASP A 174 21.21 23.40 -3.67
N GLY A 175 22.25 22.74 -4.20
CA GLY A 175 22.94 23.18 -5.41
C GLY A 175 23.54 24.59 -5.29
N ASP A 176 22.99 25.54 -6.07
CA ASP A 176 23.40 26.96 -6.03
C ASP A 176 22.63 27.77 -4.97
N ASP A 177 21.54 27.23 -4.43
CA ASP A 177 20.71 27.90 -3.43
C ASP A 177 21.31 27.78 -2.02
N GLU A 178 21.13 28.82 -1.21
CA GLU A 178 21.66 28.92 0.14
C GLU A 178 20.58 29.40 1.10
N GLN A 179 20.35 28.63 2.16
CA GLN A 179 19.48 29.01 3.27
C GLN A 179 20.29 29.15 4.55
N SER A 180 20.06 30.22 5.30
CA SER A 180 20.68 30.44 6.61
C SER A 180 19.64 30.26 7.70
N LEU A 181 19.90 29.35 8.64
CA LEU A 181 19.04 29.03 9.78
C LEU A 181 19.63 29.60 11.08
N GLU A 182 18.94 30.54 11.71
CA GLU A 182 19.38 31.11 13.00
C GLU A 182 19.01 30.17 14.16
N ILE A 183 20.03 29.62 14.84
CA ILE A 183 19.86 28.68 15.96
C ILE A 183 20.02 29.34 17.33
N GLY A 184 20.57 30.57 17.37
CA GLY A 184 20.65 31.40 18.59
C GLY A 184 21.83 31.08 19.53
N PHE A 185 22.69 30.13 19.18
CA PHE A 185 23.95 29.83 19.87
C PHE A 185 25.02 29.38 18.86
N GLN A 186 26.28 29.30 19.28
CA GLN A 186 27.36 28.85 18.41
C GLN A 186 27.29 27.32 18.21
N PRO A 187 27.17 26.83 16.96
CA PRO A 187 27.10 25.41 16.68
C PRO A 187 28.44 24.72 16.98
N PHE A 188 28.37 23.46 17.36
CA PHE A 188 29.52 22.62 17.72
C PHE A 188 29.49 21.26 17.02
N ALA A 189 28.32 20.64 16.90
CA ALA A 189 28.08 19.45 16.10
C ALA A 189 26.69 19.50 15.45
N LEU A 190 26.48 18.76 14.37
CA LEU A 190 25.26 18.65 13.58
C LEU A 190 24.86 17.17 13.45
N GLY A 191 23.57 16.92 13.28
CA GLY A 191 23.01 15.62 12.91
C GLY A 191 21.72 15.84 12.12
N ALA A 192 21.31 14.86 11.32
CA ALA A 192 20.11 14.95 10.50
C ALA A 192 19.40 13.60 10.43
N GLY A 193 18.07 13.63 10.47
CA GLY A 193 17.21 12.46 10.34
C GLY A 193 15.76 12.82 10.62
N ASP A 194 14.83 11.97 10.18
CA ASP A 194 13.39 12.13 10.34
C ASP A 194 12.96 11.83 11.79
N VAL A 195 12.93 12.87 12.64
CA VAL A 195 12.69 12.69 14.09
C VAL A 195 11.21 12.75 14.45
N ASP A 196 10.34 13.14 13.52
CA ASP A 196 8.89 13.22 13.69
C ASP A 196 8.06 12.37 12.71
N HIS A 197 8.76 11.62 11.85
CA HIS A 197 8.23 10.65 10.88
C HIS A 197 7.35 11.30 9.80
N ASP A 198 7.69 12.52 9.37
CA ASP A 198 7.03 13.22 8.28
C ASP A 198 7.69 13.01 6.89
N LYS A 199 8.75 12.17 6.85
CA LYS A 199 9.60 11.84 5.70
C LYS A 199 10.51 12.97 5.26
N ARG A 200 10.86 13.86 6.19
CA ARG A 200 11.83 14.92 5.99
C ARG A 200 12.80 14.85 7.14
N ASP A 201 14.05 15.11 6.85
CA ASP A 201 15.03 15.13 7.91
C ASP A 201 14.96 16.46 8.66
N GLU A 202 14.92 16.40 9.99
CA GLU A 202 15.18 17.55 10.83
C GLU A 202 16.67 17.75 10.99
N LEU A 203 17.09 19.01 10.99
CA LEU A 203 18.45 19.37 11.37
C LEU A 203 18.54 19.51 12.89
N VAL A 204 19.35 18.68 13.54
CA VAL A 204 19.69 18.78 14.96
C VAL A 204 21.04 19.45 15.11
N VAL A 205 21.11 20.47 15.97
CA VAL A 205 22.33 21.25 16.20
C VAL A 205 22.70 21.24 17.66
N LEU A 206 23.91 20.76 17.97
CA LEU A 206 24.46 20.73 19.31
C LEU A 206 25.44 21.90 19.51
N GLY A 207 25.24 22.67 20.56
CA GLY A 207 26.16 23.72 21.01
C GLY A 207 27.10 23.21 22.11
N GLN A 208 28.24 23.86 22.29
CA GLN A 208 29.33 23.42 23.19
C GLN A 208 28.89 23.14 24.66
N PHE A 209 27.86 23.85 25.14
CA PHE A 209 27.41 23.80 26.54
C PHE A 209 26.06 23.08 26.69
N GLY A 210 25.78 22.10 25.83
CA GLY A 210 24.56 21.29 25.90
C GLY A 210 23.28 22.01 25.44
N ASN A 211 23.40 23.16 24.76
CA ASN A 211 22.26 23.74 24.05
C ASN A 211 22.01 22.89 22.79
N VAL A 212 20.76 22.57 22.52
CA VAL A 212 20.35 21.81 21.33
C VAL A 212 19.33 22.64 20.57
N ALA A 213 19.38 22.64 19.24
CA ALA A 213 18.30 23.15 18.40
C ALA A 213 17.81 22.02 17.50
N LEU A 214 16.50 21.85 17.42
CA LEU A 214 15.84 21.00 16.43
C LEU A 214 15.20 21.92 15.39
N CYS A 215 15.57 21.79 14.13
CA CYS A 215 15.21 22.72 13.06
C CYS A 215 14.47 22.02 11.93
N GLU A 216 13.26 22.50 11.65
CA GLU A 216 12.50 22.18 10.44
C GLU A 216 13.00 23.12 9.33
N VAL A 217 13.86 22.59 8.45
CA VAL A 217 14.62 23.38 7.48
C VAL A 217 13.70 24.02 6.46
N GLU A 218 12.73 23.28 5.89
CA GLU A 218 11.78 23.83 4.91
C GLU A 218 10.98 25.01 5.49
N ALA A 219 10.51 24.90 6.73
CA ALA A 219 9.82 25.99 7.41
C ALA A 219 10.76 27.13 7.84
N GLY A 220 12.06 26.87 7.92
CA GLY A 220 13.06 27.83 8.40
C GLY A 220 12.90 28.14 9.89
N THR A 221 12.45 27.16 10.68
CA THR A 221 12.20 27.36 12.12
C THR A 221 13.05 26.42 12.96
N CYS A 222 13.43 26.87 14.16
CA CYS A 222 14.24 26.09 15.10
C CYS A 222 13.67 26.21 16.51
N SER A 223 13.58 25.08 17.20
CA SER A 223 13.21 24.98 18.62
C SER A 223 14.45 24.66 19.43
N SER A 224 14.77 25.50 20.43
CA SER A 224 15.96 25.30 21.26
C SER A 224 15.64 24.69 22.62
N PHE A 225 16.49 23.76 23.03
CA PHE A 225 16.45 23.03 24.29
C PHE A 225 17.80 23.11 24.99
N ALA A 226 17.84 22.71 26.26
CA ALA A 226 19.09 22.60 27.01
C ALA A 226 19.14 21.24 27.69
N VAL A 227 20.20 20.49 27.41
CA VAL A 227 20.47 19.21 28.06
C VAL A 227 21.29 19.48 29.32
N GLU A 228 20.81 18.98 30.45
CA GLU A 228 21.51 19.12 31.72
C GLU A 228 22.72 18.16 31.77
N ASN A 229 23.80 18.58 32.41
CA ASN A 229 24.92 17.71 32.84
C ASN A 229 25.94 17.25 31.79
N GLY A 230 26.45 18.14 30.94
CA GLY A 230 27.71 17.85 30.27
C GLY A 230 28.26 18.97 29.39
N THR A 231 29.51 18.79 28.93
CA THR A 231 30.05 19.50 27.77
C THR A 231 29.90 18.62 26.54
N SER A 232 29.38 19.19 25.46
CA SER A 232 29.14 18.49 24.20
C SER A 232 30.46 18.09 23.53
N ARG A 233 30.48 16.90 22.91
CA ARG A 233 31.60 16.41 22.08
C ARG A 233 31.18 16.17 20.64
N ASP A 234 30.02 15.57 20.45
CA ASP A 234 29.51 15.20 19.12
C ASP A 234 28.02 14.85 19.17
N LEU A 235 27.41 14.64 18.00
CA LEU A 235 25.99 14.33 17.82
C LEU A 235 25.82 13.48 16.55
N THR A 236 24.88 12.55 16.57
CA THR A 236 24.31 11.91 15.37
C THR A 236 22.79 11.78 15.54
N VAL A 237 22.07 11.44 14.47
CA VAL A 237 20.62 11.22 14.48
C VAL A 237 20.37 9.95 13.68
N ALA A 238 19.79 8.93 14.30
CA ALA A 238 19.52 7.64 13.66
C ALA A 238 18.44 6.87 14.44
N ASP A 239 17.71 5.97 13.78
CA ASP A 239 16.72 5.06 14.42
C ASP A 239 17.46 3.96 15.18
N VAL A 240 17.83 4.23 16.43
CA VAL A 240 18.69 3.32 17.20
C VAL A 240 17.90 2.33 18.05
N ASP A 241 16.57 2.43 18.05
CA ASP A 241 15.69 1.52 18.79
C ASP A 241 14.72 0.71 17.93
N GLY A 242 14.66 1.00 16.63
CA GLY A 242 14.05 0.19 15.58
C GLY A 242 12.55 0.42 15.44
N ASP A 243 12.08 1.63 15.72
CA ASP A 243 10.66 1.97 15.68
C ASP A 243 10.26 2.90 14.54
N GLY A 244 11.23 3.28 13.71
CA GLY A 244 11.06 4.10 12.51
C GLY A 244 11.17 5.61 12.76
N PHE A 245 11.37 6.07 14.00
CA PHE A 245 11.75 7.45 14.29
C PHE A 245 13.26 7.53 14.42
N ALA A 246 13.87 8.63 13.97
CA ALA A 246 15.29 8.84 14.22
C ALA A 246 15.49 9.54 15.58
N GLU A 247 16.35 9.00 16.44
CA GLU A 247 16.68 9.62 17.72
C GLU A 247 17.93 10.49 17.60
N PRO A 248 17.90 11.73 18.12
CA PRO A 248 19.12 12.45 18.43
C PRO A 248 19.96 11.72 19.49
N VAL A 249 21.18 11.34 19.11
CA VAL A 249 22.17 10.68 19.98
C VAL A 249 23.33 11.63 20.28
N LEU A 250 23.34 12.16 21.51
CA LEU A 250 24.30 13.16 21.94
C LEU A 250 25.48 12.50 22.66
N LEU A 251 26.70 12.79 22.19
CA LEU A 251 27.91 12.49 22.93
C LEU A 251 28.29 13.66 23.84
N LEU A 252 28.15 13.47 25.15
CA LEU A 252 28.43 14.47 26.16
C LEU A 252 29.56 14.02 27.09
N THR A 253 30.10 14.95 27.88
CA THR A 253 31.06 14.62 28.95
C THR A 253 30.51 15.06 30.30
N SER A 254 30.37 14.12 31.23
CA SER A 254 30.04 14.39 32.63
C SER A 254 31.28 14.23 33.51
N GLY A 255 31.91 15.36 33.86
CA GLY A 255 33.25 15.33 34.46
C GLY A 255 34.31 14.92 33.44
N ASP A 256 34.97 13.79 33.67
CA ASP A 256 35.96 13.20 32.75
C ASP A 256 35.42 11.93 32.05
N THR A 257 34.11 11.67 32.15
CA THR A 257 33.49 10.44 31.63
C THR A 257 32.57 10.79 30.46
N PRO A 258 32.85 10.29 29.25
CA PRO A 258 31.93 10.40 28.13
C PRO A 258 30.65 9.60 28.40
N ILE A 259 29.52 10.20 28.05
CA ILE A 259 28.19 9.62 28.15
C ILE A 259 27.50 9.76 26.79
N ILE A 260 26.77 8.72 26.42
CA ILE A 260 25.87 8.71 25.27
C ILE A 260 24.47 8.96 25.83
N TYR A 261 23.80 9.97 25.30
CA TYR A 261 22.42 10.34 25.64
C TYR A 261 21.56 10.16 24.40
N VAL A 262 20.65 9.20 24.44
CA VAL A 262 19.65 8.98 23.40
C VAL A 262 18.41 9.77 23.81
N TRP A 263 18.05 10.77 23.01
CA TRP A 263 16.90 11.62 23.22
C TRP A 263 15.76 11.12 22.33
N ASN A 264 14.69 10.62 22.94
CA ASN A 264 13.55 10.06 22.23
C ASN A 264 12.51 11.18 22.04
N THR A 265 12.48 11.77 20.84
CA THR A 265 11.66 12.94 20.49
C THR A 265 10.18 12.58 20.30
N ASP A 266 9.91 11.31 20.06
CA ASP A 266 8.67 10.63 19.79
C ASP A 266 8.03 10.01 21.06
N ALA A 267 8.64 10.18 22.24
CA ALA A 267 8.20 9.60 23.52
C ALA A 267 6.71 9.80 23.87
N ALA A 268 6.08 10.86 23.33
CA ALA A 268 4.64 11.11 23.50
C ALA A 268 3.75 10.11 22.74
N THR A 269 4.30 9.46 21.72
CA THR A 269 3.66 8.50 20.81
C THR A 269 4.03 7.07 21.18
N THR A 270 5.28 6.79 21.54
CA THR A 270 5.83 5.44 21.73
C THR A 270 5.94 5.00 23.19
N ASP A 271 5.77 5.93 24.16
CA ASP A 271 6.02 5.73 25.60
C ASP A 271 7.49 5.34 25.94
N GLN A 272 8.40 5.36 24.97
CA GLN A 272 9.84 5.22 25.22
C GLN A 272 10.34 6.43 26.03
N GLN A 273 11.47 6.25 26.71
CA GLN A 273 12.02 7.26 27.60
C GLN A 273 13.46 7.51 27.19
N ASP A 274 13.89 8.77 27.21
CA ASP A 274 15.30 9.09 27.06
C ASP A 274 16.15 8.32 28.07
N PHE A 275 17.37 7.99 27.67
CA PHE A 275 18.30 7.31 28.56
C PHE A 275 19.74 7.74 28.37
N TYR A 276 20.53 7.54 29.43
CA TYR A 276 21.94 7.87 29.50
C TYR A 276 22.73 6.60 29.72
N SER A 277 23.78 6.39 28.93
CA SER A 277 24.72 5.29 29.11
C SER A 277 26.16 5.80 29.14
N PRO A 278 27.02 5.36 30.07
CA PRO A 278 28.46 5.61 29.97
C PRO A 278 29.02 4.99 28.69
N ALA A 279 29.83 5.73 27.93
CA ALA A 279 30.45 5.20 26.71
C ALA A 279 31.54 4.15 26.99
N GLY A 280 32.06 4.08 28.22
CA GLY A 280 33.10 3.13 28.61
C GLY A 280 34.53 3.52 28.21
N HIS A 281 34.69 4.37 27.18
CA HIS A 281 35.96 4.81 26.60
C HIS A 281 36.05 6.32 26.43
N GLU A 282 37.21 6.87 26.08
CA GLU A 282 37.40 8.32 25.87
C GLU A 282 36.94 8.78 24.47
N ILE A 283 35.69 8.50 24.14
CA ILE A 283 35.11 8.76 22.81
C ILE A 283 35.11 10.26 22.47
N THR A 284 35.53 10.59 21.25
CA THR A 284 35.58 11.95 20.71
C THR A 284 34.65 12.18 19.52
N ARG A 285 34.22 11.13 18.81
CA ARG A 285 33.21 11.19 17.75
C ARG A 285 32.20 10.06 17.83
N ILE A 286 31.01 10.28 17.30
CA ILE A 286 29.97 9.26 17.17
C ILE A 286 29.21 9.47 15.86
N ASP A 287 28.83 8.38 15.21
CA ASP A 287 27.85 8.40 14.13
C ASP A 287 26.98 7.14 14.15
N GLY A 288 25.84 7.15 13.48
CA GLY A 288 24.82 6.10 13.51
C GLY A 288 24.47 5.57 12.12
N GLY A 289 24.22 4.27 12.01
CA GLY A 289 23.85 3.60 10.76
C GLY A 289 23.61 2.10 10.94
N ASP A 290 22.86 1.49 10.03
CA ASP A 290 22.45 0.07 10.08
C ASP A 290 23.58 -0.82 9.55
N LEU A 291 24.41 -1.38 10.44
CA LEU A 291 25.60 -2.13 10.04
C LEU A 291 25.31 -3.60 9.75
N ASP A 292 24.12 -4.11 10.10
CA ASP A 292 23.75 -5.51 9.88
C ASP A 292 22.53 -5.74 8.98
N GLY A 293 21.88 -4.65 8.56
CA GLY A 293 20.74 -4.63 7.64
C GLY A 293 19.42 -5.04 8.31
N ASP A 294 19.31 -4.91 9.63
CA ASP A 294 18.10 -5.26 10.38
C ASP A 294 17.06 -4.12 10.48
N GLY A 295 17.41 -2.92 10.02
CA GLY A 295 16.61 -1.71 10.07
C GLY A 295 16.81 -0.89 11.35
N THR A 296 17.62 -1.35 12.30
CA THR A 296 17.99 -0.61 13.51
C THR A 296 19.42 -0.12 13.36
N ALA A 297 19.66 1.16 13.64
CA ALA A 297 20.99 1.72 13.57
C ALA A 297 21.87 1.27 14.75
N GLU A 298 23.08 0.84 14.44
CA GLU A 298 24.19 0.80 15.39
C GLU A 298 24.85 2.17 15.53
N LEU A 299 25.53 2.37 16.66
CA LEU A 299 26.38 3.53 16.88
C LEU A 299 27.85 3.14 16.70
N VAL A 300 28.59 3.88 15.87
CA VAL A 300 30.04 3.78 15.77
C VAL A 300 30.68 4.97 16.44
N ALA A 301 31.51 4.71 17.43
CA ALA A 301 32.17 5.76 18.20
C ALA A 301 33.70 5.66 18.09
N PHE A 302 34.34 6.81 17.94
CA PHE A 302 35.78 6.93 17.75
C PHE A 302 36.48 7.39 19.03
N GLU A 303 37.54 6.69 19.41
CA GLU A 303 38.49 7.10 20.44
C GLU A 303 39.79 7.56 19.77
N ASP A 304 40.07 8.85 19.89
CA ASP A 304 41.35 9.45 19.50
C ASP A 304 42.45 8.99 20.46
N ASP A 305 43.65 8.74 19.93
CA ASP A 305 44.74 8.11 20.69
C ASP A 305 45.19 8.95 21.90
N GLY A 306 45.24 8.31 23.07
CA GLY A 306 45.92 8.85 24.25
C GLY A 306 47.37 8.36 24.40
N TRP A 307 48.37 9.04 23.82
CA TRP A 307 49.85 8.92 24.01
C TRP A 307 50.54 7.53 24.01
N ILE A 308 49.82 6.42 24.20
CA ILE A 308 50.31 5.05 24.39
C ILE A 308 49.37 3.97 23.80
N SER A 309 48.19 4.34 23.31
CA SER A 309 47.21 3.45 22.68
C SER A 309 47.30 3.56 21.16
N SER A 310 46.44 2.85 20.43
CA SER A 310 46.18 3.12 19.02
C SER A 310 44.74 3.58 18.91
N ALA A 311 44.42 4.45 17.96
CA ALA A 311 43.06 4.92 17.75
C ALA A 311 42.10 3.73 17.52
N GLN A 312 40.89 3.80 18.09
CA GLN A 312 39.90 2.72 18.04
C GLN A 312 38.54 3.23 17.55
N LEU A 313 37.85 2.37 16.83
CA LEU A 313 36.40 2.43 16.65
C LEU A 313 35.74 1.42 17.57
N TYR A 314 34.59 1.79 18.13
CA TYR A 314 33.73 0.92 18.93
C TYR A 314 32.34 0.91 18.30
N VAL A 315 31.74 -0.27 18.17
CA VAL A 315 30.36 -0.43 17.72
C VAL A 315 29.49 -0.68 18.93
N TYR A 316 28.34 -0.02 19.00
CA TYR A 316 27.37 -0.19 20.06
C TYR A 316 25.97 -0.44 19.49
N SER A 317 25.19 -1.27 20.18
CA SER A 317 23.74 -1.33 20.03
C SER A 317 23.08 -0.53 21.15
N ALA A 318 22.05 0.26 20.82
CA ALA A 318 21.34 1.13 21.76
C ALA A 318 19.91 0.66 22.04
N SER A 319 19.72 -0.63 22.33
CA SER A 319 18.38 -1.20 22.57
C SER A 319 18.00 -1.27 24.06
N GLY A 320 16.70 -1.18 24.34
CA GLY A 320 16.12 -1.47 25.67
C GLY A 320 16.55 -0.51 26.79
N GLY A 321 16.87 0.73 26.45
CA GLY A 321 17.27 1.78 27.39
C GLY A 321 18.72 1.69 27.87
N ALA A 322 19.60 1.03 27.12
CA ALA A 322 21.02 0.93 27.40
C ALA A 322 21.84 0.93 26.12
N VAL A 323 23.08 1.42 26.20
CA VAL A 323 24.07 1.30 25.11
C VAL A 323 25.06 0.19 25.48
N VAL A 324 25.24 -0.79 24.61
CA VAL A 324 26.10 -1.97 24.83
C VAL A 324 27.14 -2.06 23.71
N GLU A 325 28.42 -2.07 24.08
CA GLU A 325 29.52 -2.31 23.13
C GLU A 325 29.43 -3.74 22.59
N THR A 326 29.37 -3.87 21.26
CA THR A 326 29.28 -5.15 20.56
C THR A 326 30.59 -5.50 19.85
N ALA A 327 31.36 -4.50 19.42
CA ALA A 327 32.64 -4.69 18.76
C ALA A 327 33.63 -3.55 18.95
N ALA A 328 34.90 -3.81 18.62
CA ALA A 328 35.95 -2.81 18.58
C ALA A 328 36.96 -3.10 17.46
N ARG A 329 37.48 -2.06 16.83
CA ARG A 329 38.46 -2.15 15.75
C ARG A 329 39.53 -1.08 15.90
N THR A 330 40.79 -1.50 15.81
CA THR A 330 41.90 -0.56 15.70
C THR A 330 41.93 0.07 14.31
N VAL A 331 42.01 1.39 14.27
CA VAL A 331 42.17 2.19 13.06
C VAL A 331 43.52 2.90 13.07
N ASP A 332 43.82 3.64 12.02
CA ASP A 332 45.07 4.40 11.96
C ASP A 332 45.04 5.58 12.94
N ASP A 333 46.16 5.84 13.61
CA ASP A 333 46.29 6.94 14.59
C ASP A 333 46.12 8.34 13.97
N SER A 334 46.08 8.43 12.63
CA SER A 334 45.75 9.66 11.90
C SER A 334 44.25 9.88 11.71
N SER A 335 43.38 8.98 12.18
CA SER A 335 41.92 9.12 12.08
C SER A 335 41.43 10.32 12.89
N ARG A 336 40.38 11.00 12.42
CA ARG A 336 39.87 12.24 13.01
C ARG A 336 38.35 12.29 13.14
N ASP A 337 37.66 11.64 12.22
CA ASP A 337 36.22 11.72 12.04
C ASP A 337 35.70 10.47 11.32
N LEU A 338 34.39 10.26 11.36
CA LEU A 338 33.74 9.14 10.67
C LEU A 338 32.37 9.55 10.14
N ALA A 339 31.89 8.83 9.12
CA ALA A 339 30.53 8.92 8.61
C ALA A 339 30.03 7.51 8.25
N LEU A 340 28.73 7.25 8.40
CA LEU A 340 28.07 6.01 7.99
C LEU A 340 27.15 6.26 6.80
N ALA A 341 27.14 5.31 5.86
CA ALA A 341 26.31 5.37 4.66
C ALA A 341 26.28 4.06 3.88
N ASP A 342 25.11 3.70 3.34
CA ASP A 342 24.95 2.64 2.35
C ASP A 342 25.38 3.13 0.96
N VAL A 343 26.61 2.81 0.56
CA VAL A 343 27.19 3.32 -0.70
C VAL A 343 27.17 2.31 -1.83
N ASP A 344 26.72 1.09 -1.58
CA ASP A 344 26.53 0.08 -2.62
C ASP A 344 25.13 -0.53 -2.71
N ARG A 345 24.23 -0.03 -1.85
CA ARG A 345 22.78 -0.25 -1.86
C ARG A 345 22.40 -1.65 -1.45
N ASP A 346 23.18 -2.25 -0.56
CA ASP A 346 22.88 -3.54 0.02
C ASP A 346 22.12 -3.45 1.35
N ARG A 347 21.78 -2.21 1.78
CA ARG A 347 21.15 -1.84 3.06
C ARG A 347 22.04 -2.07 4.28
N ILE A 348 23.33 -2.22 4.08
CA ILE A 348 24.31 -2.27 5.15
C ILE A 348 25.15 -1.00 5.02
N ASP A 349 25.11 -0.17 6.04
CA ASP A 349 25.89 1.05 6.04
C ASP A 349 27.38 0.72 6.16
N GLU A 350 28.15 1.26 5.22
CA GLU A 350 29.60 1.27 5.33
C GLU A 350 30.09 2.38 6.27
N VAL A 351 31.28 2.18 6.86
CA VAL A 351 31.92 3.18 7.72
C VAL A 351 33.05 3.86 6.97
N PHE A 352 32.91 5.16 6.73
CA PHE A 352 33.98 6.03 6.27
C PHE A 352 34.79 6.55 7.46
N VAL A 353 36.11 6.42 7.41
CA VAL A 353 37.02 6.99 8.41
C VAL A 353 37.88 8.05 7.74
N LEU A 354 37.70 9.29 8.17
CA LEU A 354 38.51 10.43 7.73
C LEU A 354 39.82 10.48 8.51
N ARG A 355 40.92 10.61 7.79
CA ARG A 355 42.28 10.71 8.34
C ARG A 355 42.95 12.02 7.97
N GLU A 356 44.02 12.33 8.71
CA GLU A 356 44.89 13.47 8.40
C GLU A 356 45.36 13.46 6.94
N GLN A 357 45.63 14.64 6.39
CA GLN A 357 46.14 14.83 5.03
C GLN A 357 45.14 14.38 3.94
N GLY A 358 43.85 14.27 4.26
CA GLY A 358 42.81 13.94 3.28
C GLY A 358 42.87 12.49 2.80
N VAL A 359 43.14 11.56 3.70
CA VAL A 359 42.98 10.13 3.42
C VAL A 359 41.63 9.68 3.97
N VAL A 360 40.87 8.93 3.19
CA VAL A 360 39.63 8.28 3.62
C VAL A 360 39.81 6.77 3.55
N GLU A 361 39.40 6.06 4.60
CA GLU A 361 39.34 4.60 4.65
C GLU A 361 37.87 4.17 4.69
N LEU A 362 37.47 3.32 3.74
CA LEU A 362 36.14 2.69 3.71
C LEU A 362 36.22 1.33 4.39
N LEU A 363 35.38 1.11 5.39
CA LEU A 363 35.25 -0.13 6.10
C LEU A 363 33.86 -0.73 5.86
N ARG A 364 33.82 -1.98 5.40
CA ARG A 364 32.59 -2.73 5.21
C ARG A 364 32.30 -3.64 6.39
N PRO A 365 31.08 -3.62 6.95
CA PRO A 365 30.66 -4.60 7.94
C PRO A 365 30.60 -6.02 7.36
N THR A 366 30.87 -7.02 8.18
CA THR A 366 30.43 -8.39 7.85
C THR A 366 28.95 -8.51 8.17
N GLY A 367 28.25 -9.48 7.59
CA GLY A 367 26.80 -9.68 7.81
C GLY A 367 26.37 -10.07 9.24
N ASP A 368 27.18 -9.77 10.25
CA ASP A 368 26.81 -9.77 11.67
C ASP A 368 26.90 -8.35 12.29
N GLY A 369 27.12 -7.30 11.49
CA GLY A 369 27.32 -5.89 11.89
C GLY A 369 28.57 -5.59 12.71
N ASN A 370 29.21 -6.63 13.25
CA ASN A 370 30.16 -6.49 14.35
C ASN A 370 31.62 -6.57 13.90
N THR A 371 31.90 -7.02 12.68
CA THR A 371 33.27 -7.01 12.15
C THR A 371 33.41 -6.05 10.99
N LEU A 372 34.11 -4.94 11.21
CA LEU A 372 34.46 -4.00 10.14
C LEU A 372 35.71 -4.47 9.40
N MET A 373 35.68 -4.54 8.07
CA MET A 373 36.80 -4.94 7.20
C MET A 373 37.21 -3.80 6.26
N PRO A 374 38.52 -3.53 6.07
CA PRO A 374 38.93 -2.46 5.17
C PRO A 374 38.67 -2.87 3.72
N GLU A 375 37.96 -2.02 2.99
CA GLU A 375 37.66 -2.20 1.58
C GLU A 375 38.55 -1.31 0.70
N LEU A 376 38.59 -0.01 1.02
CA LEU A 376 39.29 1.00 0.23
C LEU A 376 40.07 1.95 1.14
N THR A 377 41.22 2.40 0.68
CA THR A 377 41.91 3.57 1.24
C THR A 377 42.23 4.51 0.09
N HIS A 378 41.72 5.74 0.15
CA HIS A 378 41.79 6.71 -0.93
C HIS A 378 42.37 8.04 -0.45
N GLN A 379 43.14 8.70 -1.31
CA GLN A 379 43.66 10.05 -1.07
C GLN A 379 42.76 11.04 -1.81
N LEU A 380 42.09 11.91 -1.07
CA LEU A 380 41.27 12.99 -1.62
C LEU A 380 42.13 13.94 -2.44
N GLN A 381 41.64 14.33 -3.62
CA GLN A 381 42.43 15.04 -4.63
C GLN A 381 42.60 16.52 -4.33
N VAL A 382 41.58 17.15 -3.73
CA VAL A 382 41.50 18.61 -3.53
C VAL A 382 41.61 18.99 -2.06
N SER A 383 41.01 18.20 -1.17
CA SER A 383 41.04 18.42 0.27
C SER A 383 42.45 18.19 0.82
N THR A 384 42.95 19.16 1.58
CA THR A 384 44.34 19.14 2.10
C THR A 384 44.45 18.99 3.61
N ASP A 385 43.44 19.43 4.36
CA ASP A 385 43.34 19.27 5.81
C ASP A 385 41.85 19.18 6.22
N PRO A 386 41.17 18.10 5.79
CA PRO A 386 39.79 17.91 6.19
C PRO A 386 39.70 17.60 7.67
N ILE A 387 38.65 18.12 8.28
CA ILE A 387 38.37 17.94 9.72
C ILE A 387 37.03 17.28 9.99
N ARG A 388 36.17 17.23 8.96
CA ARG A 388 34.83 16.68 9.03
C ARG A 388 34.47 15.93 7.76
N ILE A 389 33.69 14.87 7.91
CA ILE A 389 33.12 14.07 6.83
C ILE A 389 31.63 13.84 7.13
N ALA A 390 30.79 13.82 6.11
CA ALA A 390 29.41 13.39 6.21
C ALA A 390 28.99 12.67 4.94
N ALA A 391 27.98 11.82 5.04
CA ALA A 391 27.28 11.24 3.90
C ALA A 391 26.20 12.19 3.39
N SER A 392 25.99 12.23 2.07
CA SER A 392 24.90 12.97 1.44
C SER A 392 24.77 12.56 -0.03
N ASP A 393 23.56 12.29 -0.52
CA ASP A 393 23.18 12.30 -1.97
C ASP A 393 23.13 13.75 -2.50
N PHE A 394 24.28 14.42 -2.64
CA PHE A 394 24.30 15.87 -2.89
C PHE A 394 24.04 16.27 -4.34
N ASP A 395 24.10 15.32 -5.28
CA ASP A 395 23.81 15.59 -6.70
C ASP A 395 22.44 15.08 -7.14
N GLY A 396 21.73 14.38 -6.25
CA GLY A 396 20.33 13.99 -6.40
C GLY A 396 20.13 12.95 -7.47
N ASP A 397 21.11 12.07 -7.64
CA ASP A 397 21.12 11.05 -8.69
C ASP A 397 20.64 9.66 -8.21
N SER A 398 20.23 9.57 -6.94
CA SER A 398 19.53 8.43 -6.39
C SER A 398 18.34 7.99 -7.25
N PRO A 399 18.22 6.69 -7.60
CA PRO A 399 17.10 6.20 -8.36
C PRO A 399 15.78 6.34 -7.58
N ARG A 400 14.77 6.92 -8.21
CA ARG A 400 13.46 7.17 -7.58
C ARG A 400 12.32 7.06 -8.57
N ALA A 401 11.09 7.05 -8.06
CA ALA A 401 9.86 7.18 -8.84
C ALA A 401 9.12 8.43 -8.40
N VAL A 402 8.80 9.32 -9.34
CA VAL A 402 8.11 10.58 -9.09
C VAL A 402 6.69 10.50 -9.64
N LEU A 403 5.72 10.97 -8.87
CA LEU A 403 4.33 11.01 -9.29
C LEU A 403 4.17 12.00 -10.46
N VAL A 404 3.68 11.52 -11.60
CA VAL A 404 3.53 12.32 -12.83
C VAL A 404 2.38 13.33 -12.69
N ASP A 405 1.25 12.88 -12.12
CA ASP A 405 0.05 13.68 -11.93
C ASP A 405 -0.35 13.71 -10.46
N GLU A 406 -0.47 14.91 -9.87
CA GLU A 406 -0.91 15.07 -8.47
C GLU A 406 -2.30 14.47 -8.22
N GLN A 407 -3.16 14.46 -9.24
CA GLN A 407 -4.52 13.91 -9.16
C GLN A 407 -4.58 12.58 -9.89
N PRO A 408 -5.17 11.53 -9.26
CA PRO A 408 -5.34 10.26 -9.93
C PRO A 408 -6.32 10.38 -11.10
N THR A 409 -6.15 9.50 -12.08
CA THR A 409 -7.17 9.30 -13.12
C THR A 409 -8.16 8.24 -12.65
N LEU A 410 -9.46 8.56 -12.65
CA LEU A 410 -10.50 7.57 -12.38
C LEU A 410 -10.64 6.62 -13.58
N ILE A 411 -10.38 5.34 -13.34
CA ILE A 411 -10.53 4.25 -14.31
C ILE A 411 -11.67 3.34 -13.88
N SER A 412 -12.58 3.10 -14.81
CA SER A 412 -13.61 2.09 -14.65
C SER A 412 -13.08 0.70 -15.00
N GLY A 413 -13.33 -0.26 -14.13
CA GLY A 413 -13.18 -1.67 -14.46
C GLY A 413 -14.20 -2.14 -15.51
N PRO A 414 -14.02 -3.37 -16.02
CA PRO A 414 -15.06 -4.03 -16.81
C PRO A 414 -16.27 -4.40 -15.91
N ILE A 415 -17.43 -4.54 -16.53
CA ILE A 415 -18.60 -5.16 -15.89
C ILE A 415 -18.29 -6.66 -15.79
N VAL A 416 -18.42 -7.24 -14.61
CA VAL A 416 -18.22 -8.67 -14.40
C VAL A 416 -19.42 -9.27 -13.69
N PRO A 417 -19.92 -10.45 -14.12
CA PRO A 417 -20.89 -11.20 -13.34
C PRO A 417 -20.20 -11.71 -12.08
N GLN A 418 -20.77 -11.42 -10.90
CA GLN A 418 -20.32 -12.03 -9.65
C GLN A 418 -21.13 -13.28 -9.34
N MET A 419 -22.43 -13.24 -9.65
CA MET A 419 -23.35 -14.30 -9.25
C MET A 419 -24.52 -14.46 -10.21
N VAL A 420 -24.91 -15.71 -10.46
CA VAL A 420 -26.18 -16.10 -11.06
C VAL A 420 -26.99 -16.85 -10.03
N ILE A 421 -28.24 -16.44 -9.84
CA ILE A 421 -29.11 -16.97 -8.81
C ILE A 421 -30.40 -17.43 -9.45
N GLY A 422 -30.63 -18.74 -9.33
CA GLY A 422 -31.92 -19.33 -9.57
C GLY A 422 -32.95 -18.96 -8.52
N PHE A 423 -34.24 -18.96 -8.86
CA PHE A 423 -35.27 -18.90 -7.82
C PHE A 423 -35.50 -20.29 -7.22
N PRO A 424 -35.80 -20.38 -5.91
CA PRO A 424 -36.16 -21.63 -5.27
C PRO A 424 -37.39 -22.27 -5.95
N PRO A 425 -37.46 -23.61 -5.99
CA PRO A 425 -38.66 -24.30 -6.44
C PRO A 425 -39.84 -23.91 -5.55
N TYR A 426 -40.97 -23.60 -6.19
CA TYR A 426 -42.27 -23.43 -5.56
C TYR A 426 -43.32 -23.98 -6.51
N ASP A 427 -44.44 -24.43 -5.97
CA ASP A 427 -45.55 -24.94 -6.75
C ASP A 427 -46.55 -23.79 -7.01
N ALA A 428 -46.58 -23.28 -8.23
CA ALA A 428 -47.45 -22.15 -8.55
C ALA A 428 -48.95 -22.49 -8.51
N GLU A 429 -49.32 -23.76 -8.60
CA GLU A 429 -50.71 -24.21 -8.52
C GLU A 429 -51.18 -24.37 -7.07
N HIS A 430 -50.28 -24.81 -6.18
CA HIS A 430 -50.63 -25.19 -4.81
C HIS A 430 -50.09 -24.23 -3.72
N SER A 431 -49.12 -23.37 -4.01
CA SER A 431 -48.63 -22.36 -3.05
C SER A 431 -49.41 -21.05 -3.12
N THR A 432 -49.62 -20.41 -1.96
CA THR A 432 -50.34 -19.12 -1.86
C THR A 432 -49.46 -17.90 -2.11
N GLU A 433 -48.14 -18.10 -2.17
CA GLU A 433 -47.13 -17.07 -2.36
C GLU A 433 -46.06 -17.59 -3.32
N VAL A 434 -45.17 -16.71 -3.78
CA VAL A 434 -44.01 -17.09 -4.58
C VAL A 434 -42.78 -17.32 -3.73
N SER A 435 -41.76 -17.97 -4.31
CA SER A 435 -40.44 -18.06 -3.70
C SER A 435 -39.76 -16.69 -3.64
N SER A 436 -38.70 -16.57 -2.86
CA SER A 436 -37.85 -15.39 -2.92
C SER A 436 -36.38 -15.75 -2.76
N ILE A 437 -35.53 -14.93 -3.34
CA ILE A 437 -34.09 -15.00 -3.18
C ILE A 437 -33.58 -13.75 -2.49
N ARG A 438 -32.42 -13.92 -1.86
CA ARG A 438 -31.70 -12.87 -1.19
C ARG A 438 -30.22 -13.10 -1.41
N VAL A 439 -29.55 -12.06 -1.86
CA VAL A 439 -28.10 -12.06 -2.05
C VAL A 439 -27.52 -10.81 -1.43
N GLY A 440 -26.31 -10.92 -0.93
CA GLY A 440 -25.54 -9.77 -0.56
C GLY A 440 -24.06 -10.09 -0.52
N SER A 441 -23.23 -9.09 -0.76
CA SER A 441 -21.83 -9.13 -0.38
C SER A 441 -21.66 -8.36 0.93
N ILE A 442 -20.73 -8.80 1.76
CA ILE A 442 -20.20 -8.00 2.86
C ILE A 442 -18.71 -7.89 2.57
N ASP A 443 -18.30 -6.70 2.14
CA ASP A 443 -16.90 -6.36 1.96
C ASP A 443 -16.36 -5.94 3.32
N THR A 444 -15.46 -6.76 3.84
CA THR A 444 -14.65 -6.44 4.99
C THR A 444 -13.30 -5.97 4.49
N THR A 445 -13.02 -4.68 4.61
CA THR A 445 -11.67 -4.16 4.38
C THR A 445 -11.00 -4.09 5.75
N SER A 446 -10.00 -4.93 6.00
CA SER A 446 -9.04 -4.66 7.06
C SER A 446 -7.74 -4.13 6.47
N GLU A 447 -7.46 -2.87 6.78
CA GLU A 447 -6.21 -2.23 6.42
C GLU A 447 -5.18 -2.61 7.49
N ARG A 448 -4.11 -3.26 7.02
CA ARG A 448 -2.94 -3.56 7.84
C ARG A 448 -1.74 -2.90 7.16
N LEU A 449 -1.41 -1.68 7.59
CA LEU A 449 -0.11 -1.09 7.25
C LEU A 449 0.96 -2.03 7.81
N THR A 450 1.78 -2.58 6.92
CA THR A 450 2.87 -3.49 7.27
C THR A 450 4.10 -2.96 6.54
N ASP A 451 5.00 -2.27 7.23
CA ASP A 451 6.31 -1.97 6.63
C ASP A 451 7.07 -3.28 6.52
N THR A 452 7.20 -3.78 5.30
CA THR A 452 7.89 -5.04 5.02
C THR A 452 8.92 -4.80 3.95
N VAL A 453 10.18 -5.03 4.30
CA VAL A 453 11.34 -4.92 3.43
C VAL A 453 11.82 -6.34 3.11
N SER A 454 11.84 -6.75 1.84
CA SER A 454 12.41 -8.05 1.43
C SER A 454 13.32 -7.89 0.21
N LEU A 455 14.50 -8.52 0.26
CA LEU A 455 15.53 -8.50 -0.80
C LEU A 455 15.64 -9.90 -1.42
N ALA A 456 15.55 -10.04 -2.74
CA ALA A 456 15.73 -11.33 -3.43
C ALA A 456 16.47 -11.20 -4.77
N VAL A 457 17.72 -11.69 -4.81
CA VAL A 457 18.53 -11.80 -6.04
C VAL A 457 18.11 -13.03 -6.85
N ASN A 458 17.78 -12.88 -8.14
CA ASN A 458 17.42 -13.97 -9.05
C ASN A 458 18.38 -14.03 -10.27
N VAL A 459 18.74 -15.23 -10.73
CA VAL A 459 19.48 -15.46 -11.99
C VAL A 459 18.62 -16.34 -12.91
N ASP A 460 18.20 -15.81 -14.07
CA ASP A 460 17.33 -16.50 -15.03
C ASP A 460 18.09 -17.04 -16.27
N VAL A 461 17.70 -18.23 -16.75
CA VAL A 461 18.15 -18.82 -18.05
C VAL A 461 16.91 -19.26 -18.85
N GLY A 462 16.69 -18.73 -20.07
CA GLY A 462 15.48 -19.02 -20.87
C GLY A 462 15.65 -19.03 -22.40
N VAL A 463 14.73 -19.70 -23.11
CA VAL A 463 14.64 -19.80 -24.59
C VAL A 463 13.27 -19.22 -25.04
N SER A 464 13.25 -18.36 -26.06
CA SER A 464 12.01 -17.69 -26.54
C SER A 464 11.67 -18.00 -28.02
N ALA A 465 10.39 -17.93 -28.38
CA ALA A 465 9.87 -17.98 -29.74
C ALA A 465 8.78 -16.90 -29.93
N ASN A 466 8.79 -16.21 -31.08
CA ASN A 466 7.89 -15.08 -31.34
C ASN A 466 6.56 -15.53 -31.97
N LEU A 467 5.43 -15.04 -31.45
CA LEU A 467 4.11 -15.18 -32.05
C LEU A 467 3.33 -13.84 -31.93
N PHE A 468 3.24 -13.10 -33.04
CA PHE A 468 2.60 -11.77 -33.21
C PHE A 468 3.28 -10.56 -32.52
N GLU A 469 3.11 -9.37 -33.13
CA GLU A 469 3.87 -8.12 -32.86
C GLU A 469 3.58 -7.42 -31.51
N ILE A 470 2.78 -8.04 -30.62
CA ILE A 470 2.38 -7.43 -29.35
C ILE A 470 2.66 -8.30 -28.11
N PHE A 471 3.08 -9.58 -28.23
CA PHE A 471 3.42 -10.42 -27.07
C PHE A 471 4.59 -11.39 -27.34
N LYS A 472 5.51 -11.53 -26.37
CA LYS A 472 6.67 -12.45 -26.41
C LYS A 472 6.60 -13.41 -25.22
N VAL A 473 6.47 -14.71 -25.47
CA VAL A 473 6.44 -15.74 -24.41
C VAL A 473 7.82 -16.41 -24.28
N GLY A 474 8.36 -16.45 -23.05
CA GLY A 474 9.60 -17.16 -22.70
C GLY A 474 9.51 -17.78 -21.31
N MET A 475 9.98 -19.02 -21.17
CA MET A 475 10.05 -19.72 -19.88
C MET A 475 11.43 -19.50 -19.23
N SER A 476 11.46 -19.16 -17.95
CA SER A 476 12.68 -19.08 -17.10
C SER A 476 12.39 -19.68 -15.70
N ALA A 477 13.44 -20.01 -14.94
CA ALA A 477 13.35 -20.59 -13.59
C ALA A 477 14.34 -19.87 -12.66
N SER A 478 13.89 -19.48 -11.46
CA SER A 478 14.70 -18.77 -10.46
C SER A 478 14.61 -19.40 -9.05
N VAL A 479 15.56 -19.05 -8.16
CA VAL A 479 15.67 -19.50 -6.75
C VAL A 479 15.91 -18.26 -5.87
N SER A 480 15.19 -18.11 -4.75
CA SER A 480 15.28 -16.96 -3.82
C SER A 480 15.33 -17.36 -2.33
N SER A 481 15.83 -16.48 -1.46
CA SER A 481 15.82 -16.56 0.02
C SER A 481 15.21 -15.28 0.62
N GLU A 482 14.57 -15.35 1.79
CA GLU A 482 13.70 -14.30 2.38
C GLU A 482 13.82 -14.27 3.93
N VAL A 483 13.84 -13.08 4.54
CA VAL A 483 13.67 -12.85 6.00
C VAL A 483 12.68 -11.69 6.17
N GLN A 484 11.80 -11.78 7.19
CA GLN A 484 10.60 -10.95 7.35
C GLN A 484 10.41 -10.54 8.83
N TRP A 485 10.20 -9.25 9.11
CA TRP A 485 9.66 -8.74 10.38
C TRP A 485 8.36 -7.97 10.11
N MET A 486 7.43 -7.96 11.07
CA MET A 486 6.08 -7.43 10.91
C MET A 486 5.62 -6.66 12.15
N HIS A 487 5.37 -5.36 12.02
CA HIS A 487 4.45 -4.61 12.89
C HIS A 487 3.19 -4.27 12.08
N GLY A 488 2.00 -4.33 12.68
CA GLY A 488 0.76 -4.07 11.95
C GLY A 488 -0.38 -3.64 12.85
N THR A 489 -0.96 -2.49 12.54
CA THR A 489 -2.21 -2.01 13.15
C THR A 489 -3.36 -2.39 12.22
N GLU A 490 -4.36 -3.12 12.72
CA GLU A 490 -5.50 -3.61 11.92
C GLU A 490 -6.74 -2.76 12.18
N THR A 491 -7.23 -2.06 11.16
CA THR A 491 -8.54 -1.38 11.21
C THR A 491 -9.50 -2.09 10.26
N SER A 492 -10.60 -2.65 10.77
CA SER A 492 -11.60 -3.34 9.94
C SER A 492 -12.88 -2.51 9.76
N PHE A 493 -13.28 -2.35 8.50
CA PHE A 493 -14.56 -1.78 8.10
C PHE A 493 -15.35 -2.84 7.33
N ALA A 494 -16.64 -2.98 7.62
CA ALA A 494 -17.53 -3.89 6.91
C ALA A 494 -18.66 -3.09 6.25
N ILE A 495 -18.72 -3.07 4.92
CA ILE A 495 -19.78 -2.46 4.15
C ILE A 495 -20.32 -3.55 3.23
N GLY A 496 -21.63 -3.74 3.19
CA GLY A 496 -22.23 -4.80 2.39
C GLY A 496 -23.57 -4.39 1.82
N ASP A 497 -23.82 -4.83 0.60
CA ASP A 497 -25.09 -4.65 -0.08
C ASP A 497 -25.96 -5.89 0.08
N ARG A 498 -27.28 -5.67 0.08
CA ARG A 498 -28.26 -6.76 0.13
C ARG A 498 -29.38 -6.51 -0.86
N HIS A 499 -29.54 -7.45 -1.79
CA HIS A 499 -30.63 -7.48 -2.74
C HIS A 499 -31.61 -8.59 -2.37
N THR A 500 -32.89 -8.39 -2.70
CA THR A 500 -33.95 -9.39 -2.56
C THR A 500 -34.78 -9.34 -3.82
N ALA A 501 -35.10 -10.51 -4.36
CA ALA A 501 -35.92 -10.62 -5.56
C ALA A 501 -37.00 -11.70 -5.37
N GLU A 502 -38.14 -11.48 -6.01
CA GLU A 502 -39.26 -12.41 -6.10
C GLU A 502 -39.51 -12.71 -7.58
N PRO A 503 -39.91 -13.93 -7.95
CA PRO A 503 -40.17 -14.27 -9.33
C PRO A 503 -41.48 -13.60 -9.80
N ASP A 504 -41.43 -13.05 -11.00
CA ASP A 504 -42.53 -12.51 -11.78
C ASP A 504 -42.48 -13.09 -13.20
N PRO A 505 -43.00 -14.32 -13.37
CA PRO A 505 -43.01 -14.97 -14.68
C PRO A 505 -43.81 -14.22 -15.74
N SER A 506 -44.68 -13.29 -15.34
CA SER A 506 -45.49 -12.49 -16.27
C SER A 506 -44.67 -11.42 -16.98
N LEU A 507 -43.64 -10.89 -16.31
CA LEU A 507 -42.75 -9.87 -16.86
C LEU A 507 -41.53 -10.46 -17.57
N PHE A 508 -40.95 -11.54 -17.05
CA PHE A 508 -39.64 -12.03 -17.51
C PHE A 508 -39.67 -13.43 -18.15
N GLY A 509 -40.87 -14.02 -18.27
CA GLY A 509 -41.05 -15.40 -18.70
C GLY A 509 -40.86 -16.40 -17.56
N SER A 510 -41.14 -17.68 -17.80
CA SER A 510 -41.06 -18.72 -16.77
C SER A 510 -39.66 -19.32 -16.60
N GLU A 511 -38.71 -19.00 -17.47
CA GLU A 511 -37.36 -19.57 -17.51
C GLU A 511 -36.33 -18.46 -17.29
N TYR A 512 -36.31 -17.89 -16.10
CA TYR A 512 -35.37 -16.81 -15.78
C TYR A 512 -34.88 -16.86 -14.34
N GLY A 513 -33.76 -16.19 -14.12
CA GLY A 513 -33.14 -16.01 -12.84
C GLY A 513 -32.61 -14.59 -12.72
N VAL A 514 -31.69 -14.41 -11.79
CA VAL A 514 -31.12 -13.11 -11.49
C VAL A 514 -29.60 -13.17 -11.61
N VAL A 515 -29.00 -12.14 -12.20
CA VAL A 515 -27.55 -11.98 -12.31
C VAL A 515 -27.14 -10.75 -11.52
N VAL A 516 -26.25 -10.95 -10.55
CA VAL A 516 -25.56 -9.88 -9.83
C VAL A 516 -24.32 -9.52 -10.63
N VAL A 517 -24.26 -8.29 -11.10
CA VAL A 517 -23.12 -7.75 -11.84
C VAL A 517 -22.49 -6.63 -11.05
N THR A 518 -21.16 -6.55 -11.10
CA THR A 518 -20.41 -5.46 -10.47
C THR A 518 -19.48 -4.79 -11.47
N CYS A 519 -19.12 -3.56 -11.17
CA CYS A 519 -18.07 -2.81 -11.85
C CYS A 519 -17.24 -2.09 -10.80
N GLY A 520 -15.94 -2.38 -10.74
CA GLY A 520 -14.99 -1.70 -9.86
C GLY A 520 -14.57 -0.33 -10.39
N CYS A 521 -14.23 0.58 -9.49
CA CYS A 521 -13.69 1.90 -9.79
C CYS A 521 -12.33 2.07 -9.14
N PHE A 522 -11.37 2.57 -9.92
CA PHE A 522 -9.98 2.66 -9.51
C PHE A 522 -9.44 4.07 -9.71
N HIS A 523 -8.67 4.56 -8.75
CA HIS A 523 -7.79 5.69 -8.96
C HIS A 523 -6.44 5.19 -9.48
N ALA A 524 -6.04 5.69 -10.64
CA ALA A 524 -4.77 5.40 -11.26
C ALA A 524 -3.75 6.51 -10.97
N TYR A 525 -2.66 6.15 -10.30
CA TYR A 525 -1.51 7.00 -10.07
C TYR A 525 -0.38 6.58 -11.00
N THR A 526 0.08 7.49 -11.85
CA THR A 526 1.20 7.23 -12.75
C THR A 526 2.47 7.77 -12.12
N TYR A 527 3.49 6.93 -12.02
CA TYR A 527 4.82 7.33 -11.57
C TYR A 527 5.80 7.18 -12.73
N GLU A 528 6.79 8.06 -12.77
CA GLU A 528 7.91 8.03 -13.68
C GLU A 528 9.18 7.73 -12.91
N VAL A 529 9.93 6.72 -13.34
CA VAL A 529 11.21 6.36 -12.76
C VAL A 529 12.27 7.34 -13.25
N GLU A 530 12.98 7.96 -12.32
CA GLU A 530 14.17 8.77 -12.56
C GLU A 530 15.38 7.97 -12.11
N ASP A 531 16.31 7.69 -13.02
CA ASP A 531 17.55 6.95 -12.74
C ASP A 531 18.73 7.58 -13.51
N PRO A 532 19.21 8.76 -13.08
CA PRO A 532 20.15 9.58 -13.86
C PRO A 532 21.48 8.89 -14.17
N GLN A 533 21.96 8.02 -13.27
CA GLN A 533 23.20 7.25 -13.44
C GLN A 533 22.99 5.88 -14.09
N GLY A 534 21.74 5.49 -14.37
CA GLY A 534 21.43 4.24 -15.03
C GLY A 534 21.73 3.00 -14.17
N HIS A 535 21.46 3.08 -12.87
CA HIS A 535 21.61 1.96 -11.94
C HIS A 535 20.71 0.77 -12.29
N PHE A 536 19.56 1.02 -12.92
CA PHE A 536 18.66 0.01 -13.48
C PHE A 536 19.01 -0.40 -14.92
N GLY A 537 20.07 0.17 -15.49
CA GLY A 537 20.56 -0.09 -16.84
C GLY A 537 19.94 0.81 -17.92
N GLU A 538 20.33 0.59 -19.18
CA GLU A 538 19.82 1.36 -20.32
C GLU A 538 18.29 1.19 -20.46
N GLY A 539 17.54 2.21 -20.04
CA GLY A 539 16.08 2.29 -20.18
C GLY A 539 15.28 2.38 -18.88
N GLY A 540 15.92 2.38 -17.70
CA GLY A 540 15.21 2.61 -16.44
C GLY A 540 14.68 4.04 -16.30
N ASP A 541 15.42 5.02 -16.85
CA ASP A 541 15.03 6.43 -16.81
C ASP A 541 13.83 6.74 -17.70
N ALA A 542 12.90 7.54 -17.19
CA ALA A 542 11.60 7.90 -17.76
C ALA A 542 10.62 6.74 -18.00
N GLU A 543 10.83 5.57 -17.39
CA GLU A 543 9.84 4.50 -17.42
C GLU A 543 8.65 4.82 -16.53
N GLN A 544 7.44 4.64 -17.07
CA GLN A 544 6.22 4.89 -16.32
C GLN A 544 5.57 3.60 -15.85
N PHE A 545 5.09 3.58 -14.61
CA PHE A 545 4.21 2.54 -14.11
C PHE A 545 2.96 3.13 -13.47
N VAL A 546 1.87 2.37 -13.52
CA VAL A 546 0.56 2.80 -13.01
C VAL A 546 0.20 1.96 -11.80
N MET A 547 -0.13 2.62 -10.70
CA MET A 547 -0.71 2.00 -9.51
C MET A 547 -2.22 2.23 -9.49
N LEU A 548 -2.99 1.14 -9.38
CA LEU A 548 -4.44 1.18 -9.30
C LEU A 548 -4.89 0.97 -7.86
N LEU A 549 -5.61 1.94 -7.30
CA LEU A 549 -6.21 1.87 -5.99
C LEU A 549 -7.74 1.75 -6.13
N PRO A 550 -8.39 0.69 -5.59
CA PRO A 550 -9.84 0.60 -5.61
C PRO A 550 -10.46 1.71 -4.76
N VAL A 551 -11.36 2.50 -5.34
CA VAL A 551 -12.04 3.63 -4.68
C VAL A 551 -13.55 3.47 -4.60
N GLY A 552 -14.04 2.33 -5.06
CA GLY A 552 -15.44 1.95 -4.97
C GLY A 552 -15.84 1.02 -6.09
N GLY A 553 -17.14 0.93 -6.30
CA GLY A 553 -17.74 0.17 -7.36
C GLY A 553 -19.25 0.31 -7.30
N THR A 554 -19.89 -0.25 -8.30
CA THR A 554 -21.35 -0.32 -8.36
C THR A 554 -21.74 -1.77 -8.54
N THR A 555 -22.62 -2.26 -7.69
CA THR A 555 -23.24 -3.58 -7.82
C THR A 555 -24.71 -3.40 -8.16
N THR A 556 -25.19 -4.14 -9.15
CA THR A 556 -26.60 -4.14 -9.53
C THR A 556 -27.08 -5.54 -9.86
N VAL A 557 -28.39 -5.66 -9.99
CA VAL A 557 -29.09 -6.93 -10.12
C VAL A 557 -29.98 -6.88 -11.36
N TRP A 558 -29.72 -7.77 -12.30
CA TRP A 558 -30.45 -7.86 -13.57
C TRP A 558 -31.17 -9.21 -13.70
N SER A 559 -32.25 -9.26 -14.44
CA SER A 559 -32.83 -10.53 -14.88
C SER A 559 -31.90 -11.19 -15.90
N THR A 560 -31.89 -12.54 -15.97
CA THR A 560 -31.05 -13.26 -16.95
C THR A 560 -31.31 -12.84 -18.42
N PRO A 561 -32.55 -12.54 -18.88
CA PRO A 561 -32.76 -12.05 -20.25
C PRO A 561 -32.08 -10.70 -20.49
N ARG A 562 -32.22 -9.74 -19.55
CA ARG A 562 -31.57 -8.42 -19.64
C ARG A 562 -30.05 -8.56 -19.66
N TYR A 563 -29.51 -9.36 -18.75
CA TYR A 563 -28.08 -9.62 -18.68
C TYR A 563 -27.55 -10.25 -19.97
N ASN A 564 -28.26 -11.25 -20.53
CA ASN A 564 -27.86 -11.91 -21.77
C ASN A 564 -27.91 -10.97 -22.98
N ALA A 565 -28.90 -10.07 -23.06
CA ALA A 565 -28.97 -9.05 -24.09
C ALA A 565 -27.74 -8.11 -24.02
N MET A 566 -27.37 -7.68 -22.81
CA MET A 566 -26.16 -6.89 -22.56
C MET A 566 -24.88 -7.67 -22.90
N ALA A 567 -24.77 -8.93 -22.44
CA ALA A 567 -23.63 -9.80 -22.73
C ALA A 567 -23.44 -10.04 -24.23
N ALA A 568 -24.54 -10.20 -24.97
CA ALA A 568 -24.52 -10.32 -26.43
C ALA A 568 -24.08 -9.03 -27.13
N ALA A 569 -24.47 -7.87 -26.60
CA ALA A 569 -24.15 -6.56 -27.17
C ALA A 569 -22.70 -6.13 -26.91
N VAL A 570 -22.20 -6.31 -25.69
CA VAL A 570 -20.83 -5.93 -25.28
C VAL A 570 -19.80 -6.98 -25.74
N GLY A 571 -20.16 -8.26 -25.73
CA GLY A 571 -19.24 -9.36 -25.98
C GLY A 571 -18.31 -9.63 -24.78
N GLY A 572 -17.70 -10.82 -24.75
CA GLY A 572 -16.76 -11.22 -23.68
C GLY A 572 -17.39 -11.58 -22.33
N LEU A 573 -18.71 -11.44 -22.20
CA LEU A 573 -19.47 -11.88 -21.04
C LEU A 573 -20.19 -13.20 -21.34
N PRO A 574 -20.29 -14.12 -20.37
CA PRO A 574 -20.95 -15.40 -20.56
C PRO A 574 -22.45 -15.17 -20.72
N GLN A 575 -23.11 -15.96 -21.57
CA GLN A 575 -24.56 -16.05 -21.61
C GLN A 575 -25.04 -17.10 -20.62
N VAL A 576 -26.10 -16.80 -19.89
CA VAL A 576 -26.61 -17.60 -18.79
C VAL A 576 -27.98 -18.17 -19.16
N GLU A 577 -28.07 -19.49 -19.25
CA GLU A 577 -29.34 -20.19 -19.51
C GLU A 577 -29.92 -20.74 -18.19
N ILE A 578 -31.24 -20.62 -18.00
CA ILE A 578 -31.95 -21.17 -16.86
C ILE A 578 -32.80 -22.34 -17.36
N ALA A 579 -32.40 -23.56 -17.03
CA ALA A 579 -32.94 -24.78 -17.61
C ALA A 579 -34.21 -25.33 -16.92
N TYR A 580 -34.83 -24.56 -16.02
CA TYR A 580 -36.04 -24.98 -15.28
C TYR A 580 -37.12 -23.90 -15.33
N GLN A 581 -38.35 -24.32 -15.07
CA GLN A 581 -39.55 -23.51 -15.14
C GLN A 581 -39.99 -23.09 -13.74
N LEU A 582 -40.03 -21.77 -13.52
CA LEU A 582 -40.54 -21.19 -12.29
C LEU A 582 -42.00 -21.58 -12.05
N GLY A 583 -42.28 -22.01 -10.82
CA GLY A 583 -43.61 -22.49 -10.44
C GLY A 583 -43.84 -23.99 -10.70
N ASP A 584 -42.88 -24.70 -11.30
CA ASP A 584 -42.94 -26.15 -11.52
C ASP A 584 -41.75 -26.85 -10.82
N PRO A 585 -41.93 -27.40 -9.61
CA PRO A 585 -40.88 -28.12 -8.90
C PRO A 585 -40.31 -29.32 -9.67
N GLU A 586 -41.09 -29.95 -10.56
CA GLU A 586 -40.63 -31.12 -11.33
C GLU A 586 -39.65 -30.74 -12.45
N SER A 587 -39.61 -29.47 -12.85
CA SER A 587 -38.69 -28.95 -13.87
C SER A 587 -37.26 -28.78 -13.37
N TYR A 588 -37.04 -28.80 -12.04
CA TYR A 588 -35.72 -28.66 -11.42
C TYR A 588 -34.92 -29.96 -11.50
N PRO A 589 -33.58 -29.89 -11.53
CA PRO A 589 -32.75 -31.09 -11.57
C PRO A 589 -32.90 -31.91 -10.28
N ARG A 590 -32.78 -33.24 -10.38
CA ARG A 590 -32.91 -34.14 -9.22
C ARG A 590 -31.65 -34.21 -8.35
N GLY A 591 -30.59 -33.54 -8.78
CA GLY A 591 -29.31 -33.46 -8.08
C GLY A 591 -28.54 -32.22 -8.53
N PRO A 592 -27.36 -31.97 -7.95
CA PRO A 592 -26.53 -30.84 -8.35
C PRO A 592 -26.06 -30.96 -9.81
N GLU A 593 -26.48 -30.01 -10.65
CA GLU A 593 -26.15 -29.91 -12.06
C GLU A 593 -25.83 -28.44 -12.39
N ARG A 594 -24.98 -28.23 -13.39
CA ARG A 594 -24.68 -26.92 -13.96
C ARG A 594 -25.88 -26.39 -14.72
N ALA A 595 -25.84 -25.10 -15.08
CA ALA A 595 -26.89 -24.44 -15.85
C ALA A 595 -27.18 -25.16 -17.20
N ASP A 596 -26.18 -25.81 -17.79
CA ASP A 596 -26.29 -26.59 -19.02
C ASP A 596 -26.73 -28.06 -18.81
N GLY A 597 -27.04 -28.45 -17.56
CA GLY A 597 -27.42 -29.80 -17.16
C GLY A 597 -26.25 -30.78 -16.99
N SER A 598 -25.00 -30.33 -17.13
CA SER A 598 -23.83 -31.18 -16.85
C SER A 598 -23.58 -31.32 -15.35
N PRO A 599 -22.94 -32.40 -14.86
CA PRO A 599 -22.63 -32.53 -13.44
C PRO A 599 -21.65 -31.45 -12.94
N VAL A 600 -21.90 -30.89 -11.76
CA VAL A 600 -20.96 -29.98 -11.08
C VAL A 600 -19.75 -30.79 -10.58
N ALA A 601 -18.53 -30.35 -10.86
CA ALA A 601 -17.34 -31.04 -10.37
C ALA A 601 -17.10 -30.75 -8.89
N GLU A 602 -16.51 -31.69 -8.15
CA GLU A 602 -16.36 -31.62 -6.69
C GLU A 602 -15.60 -30.37 -6.24
N GLN A 603 -14.56 -29.95 -7.00
CA GLN A 603 -13.76 -28.77 -6.66
C GLN A 603 -14.47 -27.44 -6.93
N ASP A 604 -15.56 -27.44 -7.70
CA ASP A 604 -16.28 -26.22 -8.04
C ASP A 604 -17.37 -25.90 -7.01
N PHE A 605 -17.71 -26.84 -6.11
CA PHE A 605 -18.67 -26.58 -5.03
C PHE A 605 -18.09 -25.61 -4.00
N VAL A 606 -18.84 -24.55 -3.73
CA VAL A 606 -18.52 -23.62 -2.63
C VAL A 606 -18.82 -24.26 -1.28
N PHE A 607 -19.91 -25.03 -1.22
CA PHE A 607 -20.31 -25.80 -0.03
C PHE A 607 -20.28 -27.29 -0.37
N PRO A 608 -19.33 -28.07 0.19
CA PRO A 608 -19.22 -29.49 -0.11
C PRO A 608 -20.36 -30.32 0.48
N GLU A 609 -21.07 -29.80 1.49
CA GLU A 609 -22.27 -30.39 2.06
C GLU A 609 -23.47 -29.47 1.81
N VAL A 610 -24.46 -30.00 1.11
CA VAL A 610 -25.69 -29.27 0.74
C VAL A 610 -26.81 -29.68 1.70
N PRO A 611 -27.44 -28.74 2.43
CA PRO A 611 -28.56 -29.07 3.29
C PRO A 611 -29.82 -29.41 2.49
N ASP A 612 -30.56 -30.43 2.94
CA ASP A 612 -31.88 -30.78 2.41
C ASP A 612 -32.98 -30.16 3.26
N TYR A 613 -33.91 -29.45 2.62
CA TYR A 613 -35.08 -28.85 3.25
C TYR A 613 -36.35 -29.52 2.74
N LEU A 614 -37.31 -29.75 3.63
CA LEU A 614 -38.66 -30.18 3.26
C LEU A 614 -39.57 -28.94 3.26
N VAL A 615 -40.36 -28.74 2.19
CA VAL A 615 -41.39 -27.68 2.17
C VAL A 615 -42.37 -27.90 3.33
N SER A 616 -42.93 -26.83 3.90
CA SER A 616 -43.88 -26.92 5.02
C SER A 616 -45.31 -26.72 4.53
N ASP A 617 -46.26 -27.28 5.26
CA ASP A 617 -47.70 -27.06 5.13
C ASP A 617 -48.17 -25.68 5.63
N VAL A 618 -47.45 -25.07 6.57
CA VAL A 618 -47.93 -23.88 7.30
C VAL A 618 -46.96 -22.69 7.33
N ALA A 619 -45.67 -22.90 7.07
CA ALA A 619 -44.65 -21.86 7.22
C ALA A 619 -43.72 -21.76 6.02
N LYS A 620 -43.20 -20.55 5.76
CA LYS A 620 -42.10 -20.37 4.81
C LYS A 620 -40.84 -21.06 5.33
N VAL A 621 -40.16 -21.78 4.45
CA VAL A 621 -38.85 -22.38 4.74
C VAL A 621 -37.77 -21.44 4.24
N GLY A 622 -37.18 -20.67 5.15
CA GLY A 622 -36.05 -19.78 4.87
C GLY A 622 -34.71 -20.44 5.13
N TRP A 623 -33.70 -20.10 4.32
CA TRP A 623 -32.34 -20.60 4.46
C TRP A 623 -31.32 -19.51 4.10
N GLU A 624 -30.09 -19.65 4.60
CA GLU A 624 -28.97 -18.73 4.39
C GLU A 624 -27.66 -19.52 4.36
N LEU A 625 -26.85 -19.30 3.32
CA LEU A 625 -25.50 -19.82 3.15
C LEU A 625 -24.55 -18.63 3.07
N ALA A 626 -23.39 -18.72 3.70
CA ALA A 626 -22.39 -17.67 3.65
C ALA A 626 -21.03 -18.28 3.32
N ALA A 627 -20.39 -17.78 2.27
CA ALA A 627 -19.04 -18.12 1.89
C ALA A 627 -18.19 -16.86 2.03
N GLY A 628 -17.09 -16.95 2.75
CA GLY A 628 -16.14 -15.86 2.89
C GLY A 628 -14.80 -16.29 2.34
N THR A 629 -14.25 -15.51 1.43
CA THR A 629 -12.85 -15.59 1.05
C THR A 629 -12.16 -14.37 1.63
N SER A 630 -11.27 -14.58 2.59
CA SER A 630 -10.33 -13.55 2.97
C SER A 630 -9.15 -13.65 2.02
N GLU A 631 -9.09 -12.75 1.04
CA GLU A 631 -7.84 -12.55 0.33
C GLU A 631 -7.03 -11.50 1.06
N VAL A 632 -5.83 -11.92 1.42
CA VAL A 632 -4.81 -11.03 1.89
C VAL A 632 -4.15 -10.45 0.64
N ASN A 633 -4.65 -9.33 0.14
CA ASN A 633 -3.94 -8.51 -0.84
C ASN A 633 -2.81 -7.76 -0.11
N GLY A 634 -1.84 -8.54 0.37
CA GLY A 634 -0.47 -8.09 0.41
C GLY A 634 -0.06 -7.72 -1.00
N VAL A 635 -0.07 -6.45 -1.36
CA VAL A 635 0.80 -5.94 -2.43
C VAL A 635 2.21 -6.13 -1.92
N SER A 636 2.72 -7.36 -1.83
CA SER A 636 4.13 -7.62 -2.13
C SER A 636 4.23 -7.39 -3.62
N THR A 637 4.53 -6.15 -4.03
CA THR A 637 4.76 -5.87 -5.44
C THR A 637 5.97 -6.70 -5.82
N LYS A 638 5.82 -7.86 -6.48
CA LYS A 638 6.95 -8.42 -7.21
C LYS A 638 6.85 -7.83 -8.61
N ILE A 639 7.30 -6.58 -8.78
CA ILE A 639 7.42 -5.98 -10.10
C ILE A 639 8.55 -6.72 -10.81
N GLY A 640 8.19 -7.78 -11.53
CA GLY A 640 9.05 -8.38 -12.54
C GLY A 640 8.99 -7.56 -13.81
N LEU A 641 9.71 -6.43 -13.83
CA LEU A 641 9.94 -5.69 -15.06
C LEU A 641 10.87 -6.53 -15.95
N LYS A 642 10.29 -7.30 -16.88
CA LYS A 642 11.05 -8.03 -17.92
C LYS A 642 11.35 -7.09 -19.10
N LEU A 643 12.39 -6.27 -18.97
CA LEU A 643 12.99 -5.59 -20.12
C LEU A 643 13.78 -6.57 -20.98
N GLY A 644 13.36 -6.74 -22.23
CA GLY A 644 13.95 -7.70 -23.16
C GLY A 644 14.33 -7.07 -24.50
N ALA A 645 15.44 -6.34 -24.57
CA ALA A 645 16.10 -6.06 -25.85
C ALA A 645 16.90 -7.29 -26.31
N SER A 646 16.50 -7.93 -27.41
CA SER A 646 17.27 -9.03 -28.01
C SER A 646 17.70 -8.70 -29.44
N LEU A 647 19.01 -8.57 -29.67
CA LEU A 647 19.59 -8.58 -31.02
C LEU A 647 20.11 -10.00 -31.33
N GLY A 648 19.51 -10.69 -32.30
CA GLY A 648 19.87 -12.07 -32.65
C GLY A 648 20.27 -12.24 -34.11
N ILE A 649 21.49 -12.75 -34.35
CA ILE A 649 21.93 -13.32 -35.63
C ILE A 649 22.02 -14.85 -35.46
N GLY A 650 21.00 -15.58 -35.92
CA GLY A 650 20.99 -17.06 -35.96
C GLY A 650 20.28 -17.76 -34.79
N PRO A 651 20.30 -19.12 -34.75
CA PRO A 651 19.46 -19.94 -33.86
C PRO A 651 19.93 -20.01 -32.39
N VAL A 652 20.79 -19.09 -31.96
CA VAL A 652 21.23 -18.96 -30.56
C VAL A 652 21.21 -17.48 -30.21
N GLN A 653 20.44 -17.11 -29.19
CA GLN A 653 20.43 -15.77 -28.60
C GLN A 653 21.15 -15.83 -27.25
N PHE A 654 22.03 -14.87 -27.00
CA PHE A 654 22.53 -14.53 -25.67
C PHE A 654 21.87 -13.20 -25.31
N GLY A 655 20.98 -13.21 -24.33
CA GLY A 655 20.47 -12.00 -23.68
C GLY A 655 20.92 -12.04 -22.22
N ALA A 656 21.68 -11.03 -21.80
CA ALA A 656 21.80 -10.70 -20.40
C ALA A 656 20.64 -9.74 -20.12
N GLY A 657 19.60 -10.22 -19.43
CA GLY A 657 18.57 -9.36 -18.85
C GLY A 657 18.86 -9.27 -17.36
N LEU A 658 19.14 -8.07 -16.86
CA LEU A 658 19.12 -7.80 -15.44
C LEU A 658 17.64 -7.62 -15.07
N GLY A 659 17.09 -8.58 -14.33
CA GLY A 659 15.76 -8.46 -13.74
C GLY A 659 15.93 -8.26 -12.25
N ALA A 660 15.83 -7.02 -11.79
CA ALA A 660 15.68 -6.72 -10.37
C ALA A 660 14.18 -6.77 -10.06
N ASN A 661 13.77 -7.65 -9.14
CA ASN A 661 12.41 -7.70 -8.63
C ASN A 661 12.38 -6.88 -7.33
N TRP A 662 11.67 -5.76 -7.35
CA TRP A 662 11.50 -4.86 -6.21
C TRP A 662 10.09 -4.96 -5.67
N GLY A 663 9.93 -4.99 -4.34
CA GLY A 663 8.63 -5.06 -3.68
C GLY A 663 8.60 -4.51 -2.26
N HIS A 664 7.74 -3.52 -2.05
CA HIS A 664 7.15 -3.21 -0.75
C HIS A 664 5.94 -4.12 -0.53
N ALA A 665 5.53 -4.37 0.72
CA ALA A 665 4.36 -5.19 1.06
C ALA A 665 3.23 -4.39 1.75
N TYR A 666 2.27 -3.84 1.01
CA TYR A 666 1.05 -3.27 1.61
C TYR A 666 0.02 -4.40 1.82
N GLU A 667 -0.30 -4.78 3.06
CA GLU A 667 -1.29 -5.84 3.35
C GLU A 667 -2.70 -5.28 3.50
N LEU A 668 -3.42 -5.18 2.39
CA LEU A 668 -4.87 -4.96 2.42
C LEU A 668 -5.56 -6.31 2.49
N ARG A 669 -6.16 -6.65 3.63
CA ARG A 669 -7.06 -7.80 3.69
C ARG A 669 -8.42 -7.33 3.22
N ILE A 670 -8.75 -7.67 1.98
CA ILE A 670 -10.12 -7.55 1.49
C ILE A 670 -10.74 -8.93 1.71
N GLY A 671 -11.52 -9.05 2.78
CA GLY A 671 -12.41 -10.19 2.94
C GLY A 671 -13.72 -9.90 2.24
N GLU A 672 -14.05 -10.68 1.23
CA GLU A 672 -15.38 -10.66 0.63
C GLU A 672 -16.18 -11.82 1.22
N GLN A 673 -17.32 -11.51 1.82
CA GLN A 673 -18.29 -12.52 2.25
C GLN A 673 -19.50 -12.46 1.33
N ALA A 674 -19.65 -13.46 0.47
CA ALA A 674 -20.87 -13.69 -0.29
C ALA A 674 -21.92 -14.37 0.61
N THR A 675 -23.10 -13.75 0.69
CA THR A 675 -24.27 -14.29 1.37
C THR A 675 -25.34 -14.66 0.35
N PHE A 676 -25.85 -15.88 0.50
CA PHE A 676 -26.87 -16.48 -0.35
C PHE A 676 -28.05 -16.85 0.54
N GLY A 677 -29.26 -16.62 0.10
CA GLY A 677 -30.44 -16.97 0.88
C GLY A 677 -31.69 -16.99 0.04
N GLY A 678 -32.75 -17.52 0.63
CA GLY A 678 -34.05 -17.56 -0.01
C GLY A 678 -35.13 -18.09 0.90
N ALA A 679 -36.36 -18.08 0.40
CA ALA A 679 -37.51 -18.66 1.06
C ALA A 679 -38.39 -19.41 0.05
N VAL A 680 -38.86 -20.59 0.47
CA VAL A 680 -39.88 -21.37 -0.23
C VAL A 680 -41.21 -21.20 0.51
N PRO A 681 -42.31 -20.83 -0.18
CA PRO A 681 -43.64 -20.70 0.43
C PRO A 681 -44.20 -22.06 0.84
N PRO A 682 -45.17 -22.11 1.77
CA PRO A 682 -45.80 -23.37 2.14
C PRO A 682 -46.72 -23.91 1.03
N ILE A 683 -47.01 -25.21 1.10
CA ILE A 683 -48.10 -25.86 0.36
C ILE A 683 -49.24 -26.12 1.36
N PRO A 684 -50.20 -25.19 1.49
CA PRO A 684 -51.29 -25.35 2.43
C PRO A 684 -52.20 -26.52 2.06
N ASP A 685 -52.59 -27.28 3.07
CA ASP A 685 -53.65 -28.28 2.99
C ASP A 685 -55.01 -27.57 2.83
N ASP A 686 -55.83 -27.96 1.85
CA ASP A 686 -57.19 -27.43 1.70
C ASP A 686 -58.15 -28.29 2.54
N PRO A 687 -58.65 -27.80 3.69
CA PRO A 687 -59.56 -28.59 4.53
C PRO A 687 -60.91 -28.90 3.84
N ALA A 688 -61.18 -28.33 2.66
CA ALA A 688 -62.38 -28.60 1.87
C ALA A 688 -62.26 -29.85 0.97
N THR A 689 -61.05 -30.35 0.70
CA THR A 689 -60.81 -31.57 -0.07
C THR A 689 -60.60 -32.77 0.88
N PRO A 690 -60.93 -34.00 0.44
CA PRO A 690 -60.65 -35.22 1.21
C PRO A 690 -59.21 -35.73 1.04
N GLU A 691 -58.49 -35.26 0.03
CA GLU A 691 -57.06 -35.46 -0.18
C GLU A 691 -56.26 -34.56 0.79
N ASP A 692 -55.01 -34.93 1.10
CA ASP A 692 -54.07 -34.10 1.87
C ASP A 692 -53.08 -33.55 0.85
N GLU A 693 -53.31 -32.33 0.33
CA GLU A 693 -52.51 -31.75 -0.76
C GLU A 693 -51.04 -31.68 -0.38
N TYR A 694 -50.74 -31.41 0.89
CA TYR A 694 -49.36 -31.39 1.36
C TYR A 694 -48.71 -32.78 1.23
N VAL A 695 -49.42 -33.87 1.54
CA VAL A 695 -48.89 -35.23 1.34
C VAL A 695 -48.65 -35.56 -0.14
N GLU A 696 -49.49 -35.04 -1.04
CA GLU A 696 -49.40 -35.31 -2.47
C GLU A 696 -48.32 -34.47 -3.18
N TYR A 697 -48.19 -33.19 -2.83
CA TYR A 697 -47.35 -32.23 -3.54
C TYR A 697 -46.10 -31.79 -2.76
N ALA A 698 -45.89 -32.26 -1.52
CA ALA A 698 -44.66 -31.94 -0.79
C ALA A 698 -43.41 -32.50 -1.49
N PHE A 699 -42.43 -31.63 -1.66
CA PHE A 699 -41.11 -31.94 -2.17
C PHE A 699 -40.02 -31.52 -1.18
N SER A 700 -38.85 -32.14 -1.31
CA SER A 700 -37.63 -31.63 -0.68
C SER A 700 -36.79 -30.87 -1.69
N PHE A 701 -36.04 -29.88 -1.24
CA PHE A 701 -35.11 -29.13 -2.07
C PHE A 701 -33.78 -28.89 -1.37
N SER A 702 -32.72 -28.75 -2.16
CA SER A 702 -31.36 -28.57 -1.67
C SER A 702 -30.70 -27.40 -2.42
N PRO A 703 -30.47 -26.24 -1.78
CA PRO A 703 -29.80 -25.10 -2.40
C PRO A 703 -28.28 -25.35 -2.43
N TYR A 704 -27.68 -25.36 -3.61
CA TYR A 704 -26.23 -25.53 -3.78
C TYR A 704 -25.62 -24.35 -4.53
N VAL A 705 -24.35 -24.06 -4.23
CA VAL A 705 -23.57 -23.00 -4.86
C VAL A 705 -22.30 -23.60 -5.45
N TYR A 706 -22.01 -23.25 -6.70
CA TYR A 706 -20.80 -23.67 -7.39
C TYR A 706 -20.16 -22.52 -8.19
N GLN A 707 -18.92 -22.70 -8.62
CA GLN A 707 -18.21 -21.77 -9.50
C GLN A 707 -18.38 -22.18 -10.96
N GLU A 708 -18.87 -21.26 -11.80
CA GLU A 708 -18.97 -21.42 -13.25
C GLU A 708 -17.86 -20.62 -13.91
N HIS A 709 -17.04 -21.31 -14.71
CA HIS A 709 -15.87 -20.74 -15.37
C HIS A 709 -16.24 -20.25 -16.76
N TYR A 710 -15.70 -19.10 -17.16
CA TYR A 710 -15.83 -18.55 -18.50
C TYR A 710 -14.54 -17.88 -18.95
N VAL A 711 -14.44 -17.61 -20.25
CA VAL A 711 -13.32 -16.88 -20.83
C VAL A 711 -13.75 -15.43 -21.00
N ASP A 712 -13.06 -14.50 -20.34
CA ASP A 712 -13.36 -13.08 -20.43
C ASP A 712 -13.00 -12.47 -21.80
N ALA A 713 -13.23 -11.16 -21.96
CA ALA A 713 -12.91 -10.45 -23.20
C ALA A 713 -11.41 -10.48 -23.56
N ASP A 714 -10.54 -10.66 -22.58
CA ASP A 714 -9.09 -10.67 -22.71
C ASP A 714 -8.52 -12.10 -22.88
N GLY A 715 -9.36 -13.12 -22.75
CA GLY A 715 -8.97 -14.52 -22.90
C GLY A 715 -8.55 -15.21 -21.60
N ASN A 716 -8.78 -14.60 -20.44
CA ASN A 716 -8.46 -15.17 -19.13
C ASN A 716 -9.58 -16.10 -18.65
N ASP A 717 -9.20 -17.09 -17.84
CA ASP A 717 -10.17 -17.91 -17.10
C ASP A 717 -10.70 -17.09 -15.92
N ALA A 718 -11.99 -16.78 -15.95
CA ALA A 718 -12.71 -16.07 -14.91
C ALA A 718 -13.83 -16.97 -14.39
N ALA A 719 -14.33 -16.70 -13.19
CA ALA A 719 -15.43 -17.46 -12.62
C ALA A 719 -16.45 -16.56 -11.93
N TYR A 720 -17.69 -17.04 -11.88
CA TYR A 720 -18.76 -16.43 -11.10
C TYR A 720 -19.51 -17.51 -10.32
N TYR A 721 -20.18 -17.12 -9.25
CA TYR A 721 -20.96 -18.06 -8.44
C TYR A 721 -22.30 -18.35 -9.10
N VAL A 722 -22.71 -19.62 -9.12
CA VAL A 722 -24.06 -20.01 -9.51
C VAL A 722 -24.73 -20.67 -8.33
N MET A 723 -25.90 -20.15 -7.97
CA MET A 723 -26.77 -20.73 -6.97
C MET A 723 -27.98 -21.36 -7.64
N SER A 724 -28.15 -22.66 -7.43
CA SER A 724 -29.21 -23.47 -8.02
C SER A 724 -29.82 -24.40 -6.97
N TYR A 725 -30.83 -25.16 -7.37
CA TYR A 725 -31.59 -26.04 -6.48
C TYR A 725 -31.73 -27.42 -7.10
N ALA A 726 -31.58 -28.44 -6.27
CA ALA A 726 -31.98 -29.78 -6.60
C ALA A 726 -33.32 -30.07 -5.94
N VAL A 727 -34.24 -30.74 -6.64
CA VAL A 727 -35.53 -31.17 -6.09
C VAL A 727 -35.53 -32.69 -5.93
N GLY A 728 -35.77 -33.13 -4.69
CA GLY A 728 -35.93 -34.53 -4.33
C GLY A 728 -37.40 -34.93 -4.22
N GLU A 729 -37.74 -36.10 -4.76
CA GLU A 729 -39.01 -36.78 -4.48
C GLU A 729 -38.98 -37.34 -3.04
N ARG A 730 -40.13 -37.28 -2.37
CA ARG A 730 -40.31 -37.70 -0.97
C ARG A 730 -40.20 -39.21 -0.74
#